data_AF-A0A854QMD2-F1
#
_entry.id   AF-A0A854QMD2-F1
#
_cell.length_a   1.000
_cell.length_b   1.000
_cell.length_c   1.000
_cell.angle_alpha   90.00
_cell.angle_beta   90.00
_cell.angle_gamma   90.00
#
_symmetry.space_group_name_H-M   'P 1'
#
loop_
_entity.id
_entity.type
_entity.pdbx_description
1 polymer ?
#
loop_
_entity_poly.entity_id
_entity_poly.type
_entity_poly.pdbx_seq_one_letter_code
_entity_poly.pdbx_strand_id
1 'polypeptide(L)'
;MPRAKSLDALPPHLLARTALHLVAASPRRHPSSLLPLFLTCRAVYVAISFPNNPQLYKDLYFATFNYRAVLRRCQWMKTHIFKDEYNILDLFSDPRLWALDYRTRWEMSRRMKQIANLGRVEIPGVCDRTQFMQDMWTVWFLVTENDGRNLPFLLEQCNLRAALTTYYRDTLLKESLQPGYPTEDGEKALVAWTCIFAGIDTVGEDTPEEVDEKIFMLRPYVFACAKYDVSFAPWHLKKLPVCDPGCSAHNTDPTVRYRAMTYKRFGYSWRRCPPQFVLGAYVLFLRLLERHPNRVGVRSDSSNFSQSPFEVGLPGIFSTNKVPLSIDNDKEWQRNTMCQDPHTNEGLFPLTYRGCIQGFWRGKFLFYDFEFYRRILSGNLRGVYTGMFAEQVIEAELRETLVKVKKEDVGGDGPLLTAGFKDMGTFEEETRFLEEGYGHEIVDDDDEDEEGWTKEILISGRCRTAWGWAQIRGRVRAWDGLVILCLSYSPQREPGTRWLWRGYILTGGYLVGRWRDTFTPETLRGYEGAFGLIRAGGIYYPEHFPKRMDDSAGVNQFDQGVFRQTPITGGSSPSVESGSGSSVPSISGPTLTSERNQSQSQSHDQSFQSRSQSQNVPSRHAHPQSHQPLQPAMRKDLHVVPHEPPQAAPSTLSQSQSQPPSQPQTQTLTQTKAQSQSQPQEQSQSQPQTPSSEPDPDTKSGKQ
;
A
#
# COMPACT_ATOMS: atom_id res chain seq x y z
N MET A 1 -3.95 -50.10 -48.98
CA MET A 1 -4.13 -48.63 -48.98
C MET A 1 -3.44 -48.05 -47.75
N PRO A 2 -2.62 -46.99 -47.86
CA PRO A 2 -2.11 -46.31 -46.68
C PRO A 2 -3.31 -45.74 -45.91
N ARG A 3 -3.45 -46.14 -44.64
CA ARG A 3 -4.51 -45.66 -43.75
C ARG A 3 -4.47 -44.13 -43.76
N ALA A 4 -5.57 -43.48 -44.12
CA ALA A 4 -5.66 -42.02 -44.08
C ALA A 4 -5.18 -41.55 -42.70
N LYS A 5 -4.16 -40.69 -42.67
CA LYS A 5 -3.59 -40.17 -41.43
C LYS A 5 -4.62 -39.25 -40.80
N SER A 6 -5.42 -39.78 -39.88
CA SER A 6 -6.45 -39.02 -39.18
C SER A 6 -5.85 -38.23 -38.03
N LEU A 7 -6.43 -37.06 -37.71
CA LEU A 7 -5.90 -36.17 -36.68
C LEU A 7 -5.84 -36.85 -35.29
N ASP A 8 -6.82 -37.70 -35.00
CA ASP A 8 -6.92 -38.50 -33.77
C ASP A 8 -5.87 -39.61 -33.66
N ALA A 9 -5.21 -39.98 -34.76
CA ALA A 9 -4.09 -40.91 -34.76
C ALA A 9 -2.75 -40.24 -34.37
N LEU A 10 -2.73 -38.90 -34.21
CA LEU A 10 -1.53 -38.21 -33.75
C LEU A 10 -1.25 -38.52 -32.27
N PRO A 11 0.03 -38.65 -31.87
CA PRO A 11 0.42 -38.71 -30.48
C PRO A 11 -0.17 -37.56 -29.64
N PRO A 12 -0.61 -37.81 -28.38
CA PRO A 12 -1.22 -36.78 -27.52
C PRO A 12 -0.38 -35.52 -27.35
N HIS A 13 0.95 -35.64 -27.30
CA HIS A 13 1.85 -34.50 -27.18
C HIS A 13 1.84 -33.60 -28.44
N LEU A 14 1.63 -34.15 -29.64
CA LEU A 14 1.47 -33.37 -30.86
C LEU A 14 0.11 -32.67 -30.91
N LEU A 15 -0.96 -33.33 -30.43
CA LEU A 15 -2.27 -32.70 -30.28
C LEU A 15 -2.22 -31.53 -29.29
N ALA A 16 -1.52 -31.70 -28.16
CA ALA A 16 -1.29 -30.65 -27.18
C ALA A 16 -0.50 -29.48 -27.79
N ARG A 17 0.57 -29.76 -28.54
CA ARG A 17 1.36 -28.72 -29.20
C ARG A 17 0.55 -27.97 -30.27
N THR A 18 -0.30 -28.66 -31.03
CA THR A 18 -1.25 -28.04 -31.95
C THR A 18 -2.23 -27.13 -31.21
N ALA A 19 -2.80 -27.59 -30.10
CA ALA A 19 -3.67 -26.80 -29.24
C ALA A 19 -2.98 -25.53 -28.69
N LEU A 20 -1.72 -25.66 -28.23
CA LEU A 20 -0.90 -24.55 -27.77
C LEU A 20 -0.69 -23.50 -28.87
N HIS A 21 -0.28 -23.93 -30.06
CA HIS A 21 -0.05 -23.01 -31.18
C HIS A 21 -1.35 -22.35 -31.67
N LEU A 22 -2.47 -23.08 -31.63
CA LEU A 22 -3.79 -22.55 -31.98
C LEU A 22 -4.21 -21.40 -31.06
N VAL A 23 -4.02 -21.55 -29.75
CA VAL A 23 -4.29 -20.47 -28.78
C VAL A 23 -3.23 -19.36 -28.88
N ALA A 24 -1.95 -19.71 -29.01
CA ALA A 24 -0.89 -18.69 -29.11
C ALA A 24 -1.05 -17.79 -30.35
N ALA A 25 -1.61 -18.31 -31.44
CA ALA A 25 -1.91 -17.56 -32.65
C ALA A 25 -3.25 -16.82 -32.60
N SER A 26 -4.12 -17.10 -31.62
CA SER A 26 -5.44 -16.49 -31.55
C SER A 26 -5.38 -15.05 -31.01
N PRO A 27 -6.31 -14.18 -31.44
CA PRO A 27 -6.43 -12.84 -30.85
C PRO A 27 -6.53 -12.93 -29.33
N ARG A 28 -5.64 -12.20 -28.64
CA ARG A 28 -5.56 -12.15 -27.17
C ARG A 28 -5.32 -13.51 -26.49
N ARG A 29 -4.88 -14.53 -27.25
CA ARG A 29 -4.57 -15.87 -26.74
C ARG A 29 -5.74 -16.51 -25.99
N HIS A 30 -6.96 -16.29 -26.47
CA HIS A 30 -8.17 -16.74 -25.79
C HIS A 30 -8.38 -18.26 -25.94
N PRO A 31 -8.70 -19.00 -24.86
CA PRO A 31 -8.82 -20.46 -24.89
C PRO A 31 -10.05 -20.96 -25.68
N SER A 32 -10.99 -20.09 -26.04
CA SER A 32 -12.13 -20.46 -26.90
C SER A 32 -11.69 -20.96 -28.27
N SER A 33 -10.48 -20.62 -28.72
CA SER A 33 -9.90 -21.17 -29.95
C SER A 33 -9.71 -22.68 -29.89
N LEU A 34 -9.73 -23.30 -28.71
CA LEU A 34 -9.71 -24.76 -28.55
C LEU A 34 -11.06 -25.42 -28.85
N LEU A 35 -12.16 -24.65 -28.89
CA LEU A 35 -13.51 -25.19 -29.06
C LEU A 35 -13.66 -26.06 -30.32
N PRO A 36 -13.21 -25.63 -31.52
CA PRO A 36 -13.27 -26.49 -32.70
C PRO A 36 -12.52 -27.81 -32.51
N LEU A 37 -11.37 -27.78 -31.84
CA LEU A 37 -10.54 -28.95 -31.60
C LEU A 37 -11.20 -29.92 -30.61
N PHE A 38 -11.84 -29.41 -29.55
CA PHE A 38 -12.65 -30.20 -28.62
C PHE A 38 -13.83 -30.90 -29.31
N LEU A 39 -14.39 -30.30 -30.36
CA LEU A 39 -15.56 -30.80 -31.08
C LEU A 39 -15.21 -31.76 -32.23
N THR A 40 -13.93 -32.05 -32.47
CA THR A 40 -13.51 -32.97 -33.56
C THR A 40 -13.85 -34.43 -33.27
N CYS A 41 -13.37 -34.99 -32.16
CA CYS A 41 -13.71 -36.34 -31.71
C CYS A 41 -13.37 -36.54 -30.22
N ARG A 42 -13.88 -37.64 -29.63
CA ARG A 42 -13.63 -37.99 -28.21
C ARG A 42 -12.15 -38.20 -27.91
N ALA A 43 -11.39 -38.81 -28.82
CA ALA A 43 -9.96 -39.08 -28.62
C ALA A 43 -9.16 -37.77 -28.51
N VAL A 44 -9.40 -36.82 -29.41
CA VAL A 44 -8.79 -35.49 -29.35
C VAL A 44 -9.22 -34.76 -28.08
N TYR A 45 -10.52 -34.74 -27.76
CA TYR A 45 -11.02 -34.12 -26.52
C TYR A 45 -10.30 -34.67 -25.29
N VAL A 46 -10.21 -35.98 -25.15
CA VAL A 46 -9.53 -36.63 -24.02
C VAL A 46 -8.04 -36.26 -23.98
N ALA A 47 -7.38 -36.14 -25.13
CA ALA A 47 -5.96 -35.81 -25.21
C ALA A 47 -5.62 -34.36 -24.83
N ILE A 48 -6.53 -33.41 -25.00
CA ILE A 48 -6.27 -31.97 -24.77
C ILE A 48 -7.14 -31.34 -23.67
N SER A 49 -8.02 -32.09 -23.02
CA SER A 49 -8.91 -31.54 -21.97
C SER A 49 -8.15 -31.18 -20.70
N PHE A 50 -8.72 -30.24 -19.95
CA PHE A 50 -8.17 -29.73 -18.68
C PHE A 50 -7.81 -30.82 -17.66
N PRO A 51 -8.69 -31.79 -17.34
CA PRO A 51 -8.36 -32.81 -16.35
C PRO A 51 -7.27 -33.78 -16.81
N ASN A 52 -7.18 -34.04 -18.12
CA ASN A 52 -6.33 -35.08 -18.67
C ASN A 52 -4.96 -34.58 -19.12
N ASN A 53 -4.82 -33.27 -19.38
CA ASN A 53 -3.58 -32.69 -19.89
C ASN A 53 -3.20 -31.39 -19.16
N PRO A 54 -2.89 -31.43 -17.85
CA PRO A 54 -2.47 -30.25 -17.11
C PRO A 54 -1.20 -29.58 -17.68
N GLN A 55 -0.33 -30.36 -18.34
CA GLN A 55 0.88 -29.85 -18.97
C GLN A 55 0.56 -28.84 -20.09
N LEU A 56 -0.43 -29.13 -20.93
CA LEU A 56 -0.90 -28.17 -21.95
C LEU A 56 -1.32 -26.84 -21.32
N TYR A 57 -2.05 -26.85 -20.20
CA TYR A 57 -2.54 -25.62 -19.58
C TYR A 57 -1.45 -24.85 -18.83
N LYS A 58 -0.41 -25.53 -18.32
CA LYS A 58 0.84 -24.88 -17.90
C LYS A 58 1.52 -24.16 -19.06
N ASP A 59 1.63 -24.82 -20.21
CA ASP A 59 2.28 -24.22 -21.39
C ASP A 59 1.46 -23.05 -21.95
N LEU A 60 0.13 -23.16 -21.95
CA LEU A 60 -0.79 -22.06 -22.27
C LEU A 60 -0.65 -20.90 -21.29
N TYR A 61 -0.49 -21.18 -20.00
CA TYR A 61 -0.22 -20.14 -19.00
C TYR A 61 1.06 -19.36 -19.33
N PHE A 62 2.17 -20.05 -19.63
CA PHE A 62 3.44 -19.41 -20.00
C PHE A 62 3.38 -18.68 -21.35
N ALA A 63 2.53 -19.16 -22.27
CA ALA A 63 2.25 -18.44 -23.49
C ALA A 63 1.47 -17.15 -23.18
N THR A 64 0.47 -17.17 -22.30
CA THR A 64 -0.46 -16.05 -22.12
C THR A 64 0.04 -14.99 -21.14
N PHE A 65 0.64 -15.38 -20.01
CA PHE A 65 0.94 -14.48 -18.90
C PHE A 65 2.44 -14.34 -18.62
N ASN A 66 2.83 -13.22 -18.01
CA ASN A 66 4.14 -13.08 -17.39
C ASN A 66 4.20 -13.96 -16.14
N TYR A 67 5.28 -14.74 -16.02
CA TYR A 67 5.46 -15.72 -14.94
C TYR A 67 6.83 -15.66 -14.26
N ARG A 68 7.78 -14.91 -14.84
CA ARG A 68 9.16 -14.81 -14.33
C ARG A 68 9.22 -14.23 -12.93
N ALA A 69 8.36 -13.25 -12.63
CA ALA A 69 8.22 -12.69 -11.29
C ALA A 69 7.82 -13.75 -10.25
N VAL A 70 6.89 -14.66 -10.59
CA VAL A 70 6.46 -15.76 -9.71
C VAL A 70 7.64 -16.67 -9.39
N LEU A 71 8.39 -17.08 -10.41
CA LEU A 71 9.56 -17.96 -10.22
C LEU A 71 10.65 -17.29 -9.38
N ARG A 72 10.94 -16.02 -9.65
CA ARG A 72 11.94 -15.24 -8.92
C ARG A 72 11.57 -15.07 -7.44
N ARG A 73 10.32 -14.73 -7.15
CA ARG A 73 9.81 -14.58 -5.78
C ARG A 73 9.74 -15.93 -5.05
N CYS A 74 9.42 -17.01 -5.76
CA CYS A 74 9.50 -18.37 -5.21
C CYS A 74 10.94 -18.74 -4.82
N GLN A 75 11.90 -18.48 -5.71
CA GLN A 75 13.31 -18.71 -5.43
C GLN A 75 13.77 -17.91 -4.20
N TRP A 76 13.36 -16.65 -4.11
CA TRP A 76 13.64 -15.83 -2.94
C TRP A 76 13.07 -16.44 -1.65
N MET A 77 11.81 -16.92 -1.66
CA MET A 77 11.23 -17.60 -0.49
C MET A 77 11.99 -18.87 -0.10
N LYS A 78 12.41 -19.69 -1.09
CA LYS A 78 13.21 -20.89 -0.84
C LYS A 78 14.52 -20.55 -0.12
N THR A 79 15.18 -19.48 -0.51
CA THR A 79 16.45 -19.06 0.11
C THR A 79 16.27 -18.45 1.50
N HIS A 80 15.20 -17.69 1.72
CA HIS A 80 15.10 -16.81 2.90
C HIS A 80 14.12 -17.29 3.97
N ILE A 81 13.05 -17.97 3.58
CA ILE A 81 11.97 -18.40 4.48
C ILE A 81 12.11 -19.87 4.84
N PHE A 82 12.31 -20.72 3.84
CA PHE A 82 12.35 -22.16 4.01
C PHE A 82 13.79 -22.66 4.17
N LYS A 83 14.37 -22.44 5.36
CA LYS A 83 15.77 -22.78 5.65
C LYS A 83 16.03 -24.27 5.91
N ASP A 84 14.99 -25.07 6.18
CA ASP A 84 15.13 -26.50 6.44
C ASP A 84 14.98 -27.34 5.16
N GLU A 85 15.85 -28.34 4.99
CA GLU A 85 15.89 -29.32 3.88
C GLU A 85 14.63 -30.20 3.75
N TYR A 86 13.59 -29.98 4.56
CA TYR A 86 12.32 -30.67 4.41
C TYR A 86 11.69 -30.28 3.09
N ASN A 87 11.85 -31.16 2.08
CA ASN A 87 11.14 -31.22 0.80
C ASN A 87 10.20 -30.02 0.62
N ILE A 88 10.76 -28.85 0.33
CA ILE A 88 9.96 -27.76 -0.19
C ILE A 88 9.46 -28.35 -1.48
N LEU A 89 8.23 -28.87 -1.45
CA LEU A 89 7.49 -29.32 -2.62
C LEU A 89 7.83 -28.26 -3.66
N ASP A 90 8.49 -28.63 -4.76
CA ASP A 90 8.83 -27.64 -5.77
C ASP A 90 7.48 -27.14 -6.28
N LEU A 91 6.97 -26.07 -5.66
CA LEU A 91 5.56 -25.72 -5.61
C LEU A 91 5.03 -25.44 -7.02
N PHE A 92 5.95 -25.21 -7.94
CA PHE A 92 5.69 -24.90 -9.33
C PHE A 92 6.26 -25.94 -10.30
N SER A 93 6.76 -27.08 -9.81
CA SER A 93 7.07 -28.24 -10.62
C SER A 93 5.80 -28.90 -11.17
N ASP A 94 4.77 -29.08 -10.34
CA ASP A 94 3.52 -29.72 -10.74
C ASP A 94 2.75 -28.84 -11.75
N PRO A 95 2.53 -29.32 -13.00
CA PRO A 95 1.77 -28.58 -13.99
C PRO A 95 0.31 -28.32 -13.61
N ARG A 96 -0.28 -29.13 -12.72
CA ARG A 96 -1.67 -28.95 -12.27
C ARG A 96 -1.88 -27.60 -11.60
N LEU A 97 -0.89 -27.12 -10.85
CA LEU A 97 -1.00 -25.87 -10.10
C LEU A 97 -1.03 -24.67 -11.04
N TRP A 98 -0.18 -24.65 -12.06
CA TRP A 98 -0.22 -23.66 -13.15
C TRP A 98 -1.52 -23.72 -13.94
N ALA A 99 -2.00 -24.93 -14.24
CA ALA A 99 -3.28 -25.12 -14.92
C ALA A 99 -4.46 -24.54 -14.11
N LEU A 100 -4.48 -24.75 -12.79
CA LEU A 100 -5.48 -24.16 -11.90
C LEU A 100 -5.45 -22.63 -11.93
N ASP A 101 -4.27 -22.01 -11.81
CA ASP A 101 -4.16 -20.54 -11.87
C ASP A 101 -4.55 -19.98 -13.24
N TYR A 102 -4.23 -20.69 -14.33
CA TYR A 102 -4.70 -20.36 -15.68
C TYR A 102 -6.22 -20.30 -15.75
N ARG A 103 -6.90 -21.33 -15.23
CA ARG A 103 -8.37 -21.37 -15.16
C ARG A 103 -8.91 -20.21 -14.32
N THR A 104 -8.35 -19.98 -13.13
CA THR A 104 -8.76 -18.90 -12.22
C THR A 104 -8.72 -17.52 -12.89
N ARG A 105 -7.64 -17.20 -13.63
CA ARG A 105 -7.51 -15.91 -14.35
C ARG A 105 -8.57 -15.71 -15.43
N TRP A 106 -8.91 -16.76 -16.17
CA TRP A 106 -9.96 -16.68 -17.19
C TRP A 106 -11.36 -16.56 -16.58
N GLU A 107 -11.64 -17.28 -15.50
CA GLU A 107 -12.89 -17.14 -14.75
C GLU A 107 -13.04 -15.74 -14.15
N MET A 108 -11.97 -15.18 -13.57
CA MET A 108 -11.90 -13.80 -13.10
C MET A 108 -12.17 -12.81 -14.25
N SER A 109 -11.59 -13.04 -15.44
CA SER A 109 -11.82 -12.16 -16.60
C SER A 109 -13.29 -12.07 -17.01
N ARG A 110 -14.01 -13.20 -16.91
CA ARG A 110 -15.45 -13.26 -17.19
C ARG A 110 -16.23 -12.45 -16.16
N ARG A 111 -15.92 -12.59 -14.87
CA ARG A 111 -16.59 -11.85 -13.78
C ARG A 111 -16.34 -10.35 -13.88
N MET A 112 -15.10 -9.93 -14.11
CA MET A 112 -14.75 -8.51 -14.28
C MET A 112 -15.49 -7.86 -15.47
N LYS A 113 -15.62 -8.59 -16.59
CA LYS A 113 -16.45 -8.14 -17.72
C LYS A 113 -17.92 -8.01 -17.34
N GLN A 114 -18.46 -8.94 -16.56
CA GLN A 114 -19.85 -8.86 -16.12
C GLN A 114 -20.09 -7.67 -15.18
N ILE A 115 -19.15 -7.37 -14.27
CA ILE A 115 -19.18 -6.17 -13.42
C ILE A 115 -19.21 -4.91 -14.28
N ALA A 116 -18.28 -4.79 -15.24
CA ALA A 116 -18.21 -3.66 -16.15
C ALA A 116 -19.49 -3.48 -16.98
N ASN A 117 -20.07 -4.58 -17.48
CA ASN A 117 -21.25 -4.54 -18.35
C ASN A 117 -22.55 -4.26 -17.59
N LEU A 118 -22.69 -4.80 -16.38
CA LEU A 118 -23.91 -4.65 -15.57
C LEU A 118 -23.87 -3.41 -14.67
N GLY A 119 -22.71 -2.79 -14.49
CA GLY A 119 -22.56 -1.59 -13.66
C GLY A 119 -22.80 -1.85 -12.17
N ARG A 120 -22.57 -3.07 -11.69
CA ARG A 120 -22.70 -3.46 -10.28
C ARG A 120 -21.62 -4.45 -9.88
N VAL A 121 -21.07 -4.31 -8.68
CA VAL A 121 -20.02 -5.22 -8.15
C VAL A 121 -20.63 -6.55 -7.69
N GLU A 122 -21.67 -6.48 -6.87
CA GLU A 122 -22.38 -7.67 -6.37
C GLU A 122 -23.40 -8.17 -7.39
N ILE A 123 -23.13 -9.34 -7.96
CA ILE A 123 -23.97 -10.00 -8.97
C ILE A 123 -24.41 -11.37 -8.43
N PRO A 124 -25.71 -11.57 -8.14
CA PRO A 124 -26.22 -12.82 -7.56
C PRO A 124 -25.79 -14.07 -8.34
N GLY A 125 -25.19 -15.04 -7.63
CA GLY A 125 -24.71 -16.30 -8.21
C GLY A 125 -23.45 -16.20 -9.08
N VAL A 126 -22.86 -15.00 -9.20
CA VAL A 126 -21.68 -14.75 -10.06
C VAL A 126 -20.52 -14.17 -9.26
N CYS A 127 -20.78 -13.10 -8.50
CA CYS A 127 -19.75 -12.38 -7.75
C CYS A 127 -20.38 -11.77 -6.50
N ASP A 128 -20.03 -12.28 -5.33
CA ASP A 128 -20.27 -11.61 -4.05
C ASP A 128 -19.01 -10.86 -3.61
N ARG A 129 -19.05 -10.18 -2.46
CA ARG A 129 -17.90 -9.46 -1.91
C ARG A 129 -16.68 -10.36 -1.67
N THR A 130 -16.90 -11.59 -1.23
CA THR A 130 -15.80 -12.56 -0.99
C THR A 130 -15.11 -12.95 -2.29
N GLN A 131 -15.89 -13.25 -3.33
CA GLN A 131 -15.37 -13.59 -4.65
C GLN A 131 -14.70 -12.38 -5.32
N PHE A 132 -15.25 -11.18 -5.16
CA PHE A 132 -14.64 -9.95 -5.64
C PHE A 132 -13.27 -9.72 -5.00
N MET A 133 -13.14 -9.93 -3.69
CA MET A 133 -11.85 -9.89 -3.00
C MET A 133 -10.84 -10.88 -3.58
N GLN A 134 -11.25 -12.13 -3.84
CA GLN A 134 -10.36 -13.14 -4.46
C GLN A 134 -9.95 -12.76 -5.89
N ASP A 135 -10.86 -12.17 -6.65
CA ASP A 135 -10.58 -11.66 -7.99
C ASP A 135 -9.61 -10.47 -7.93
N MET A 136 -9.79 -9.56 -6.97
CA MET A 136 -8.88 -8.42 -6.78
C MET A 136 -7.47 -8.84 -6.36
N TRP A 137 -7.30 -9.92 -5.58
CA TRP A 137 -5.98 -10.51 -5.37
C TRP A 137 -5.36 -11.00 -6.68
N THR A 138 -6.14 -11.67 -7.52
CA THR A 138 -5.70 -12.14 -8.84
C THR A 138 -5.30 -10.97 -9.76
N VAL A 139 -6.08 -9.90 -9.78
CA VAL A 139 -5.80 -8.66 -10.51
C VAL A 139 -4.51 -8.01 -9.98
N TRP A 140 -4.37 -7.88 -8.66
CA TRP A 140 -3.19 -7.28 -8.06
C TRP A 140 -1.90 -8.06 -8.39
N PHE A 141 -1.95 -9.39 -8.38
CA PHE A 141 -0.82 -10.21 -8.85
C PHE A 141 -0.54 -9.99 -10.34
N LEU A 142 -1.56 -9.96 -11.19
CA LEU A 142 -1.38 -9.69 -12.62
C LEU A 142 -0.69 -8.34 -12.86
N VAL A 143 -1.06 -7.30 -12.13
CA VAL A 143 -0.44 -5.96 -12.25
C VAL A 143 0.99 -5.94 -11.70
N THR A 144 1.24 -6.50 -10.50
CA THR A 144 2.58 -6.49 -9.88
C THR A 144 3.55 -7.51 -10.48
N GLU A 145 3.07 -8.44 -11.30
CA GLU A 145 3.85 -9.42 -12.06
C GLU A 145 3.94 -9.04 -13.56
N ASN A 146 3.55 -7.83 -13.92
CA ASN A 146 3.51 -7.38 -15.30
C ASN A 146 4.93 -7.06 -15.82
N ASP A 147 5.35 -7.78 -16.87
CA ASP A 147 6.50 -7.45 -17.71
C ASP A 147 6.03 -7.34 -19.17
N GLY A 148 4.90 -6.64 -19.38
CA GLY A 148 4.38 -6.26 -20.70
C GLY A 148 3.24 -7.13 -21.27
N ARG A 149 2.89 -8.27 -20.68
CA ARG A 149 1.78 -9.14 -21.19
C ARG A 149 0.53 -9.12 -20.31
N ASN A 150 0.69 -9.00 -18.99
CA ASN A 150 -0.44 -9.08 -18.06
C ASN A 150 -1.35 -7.86 -18.12
N LEU A 151 -0.78 -6.65 -18.25
CA LEU A 151 -1.57 -5.42 -18.25
C LEU A 151 -2.51 -5.31 -19.47
N PRO A 152 -2.08 -5.59 -20.72
CA PRO A 152 -3.01 -5.66 -21.86
C PRO A 152 -4.16 -6.66 -21.64
N PHE A 153 -3.90 -7.82 -21.02
CA PHE A 153 -4.96 -8.76 -20.66
C PHE A 153 -5.98 -8.14 -19.69
N LEU A 154 -5.52 -7.42 -18.67
CA LEU A 154 -6.41 -6.75 -17.73
C LEU A 154 -7.23 -5.63 -18.40
N LEU A 155 -6.58 -4.76 -19.17
CA LEU A 155 -7.23 -3.60 -19.78
C LEU A 155 -8.20 -4.03 -20.90
N GLU A 156 -7.78 -4.93 -21.79
CA GLU A 156 -8.55 -5.26 -22.99
C GLU A 156 -9.47 -6.47 -22.82
N GLN A 157 -9.00 -7.51 -22.12
CA GLN A 157 -9.79 -8.74 -21.96
C GLN A 157 -10.70 -8.65 -20.73
N CYS A 158 -10.28 -8.03 -19.64
CA CYS A 158 -11.07 -7.93 -18.41
C CYS A 158 -11.89 -6.64 -18.32
N ASN A 159 -11.64 -5.65 -19.18
CA ASN A 159 -12.22 -4.30 -19.11
C ASN A 159 -11.99 -3.66 -17.72
N LEU A 160 -10.74 -3.77 -17.22
CA LEU A 160 -10.40 -3.39 -15.85
C LEU A 160 -10.81 -1.95 -15.51
N ARG A 161 -10.59 -0.98 -16.41
CA ARG A 161 -10.96 0.43 -16.16
C ARG A 161 -12.45 0.57 -15.85
N ALA A 162 -13.32 0.01 -16.69
CA ALA A 162 -14.76 0.10 -16.48
C ALA A 162 -15.21 -0.64 -15.21
N ALA A 163 -14.63 -1.81 -14.93
CA ALA A 163 -14.94 -2.55 -13.70
C ALA A 163 -14.54 -1.78 -12.43
N LEU A 164 -13.40 -1.09 -12.43
CA LEU A 164 -12.98 -0.25 -11.30
C LEU A 164 -13.79 1.06 -11.22
N THR A 165 -14.25 1.62 -12.35
CA THR A 165 -15.23 2.72 -12.35
C THR A 165 -16.55 2.27 -11.70
N THR A 166 -17.02 1.06 -12.00
CA THR A 166 -18.18 0.47 -11.34
C THR A 166 -17.95 0.33 -9.83
N TYR A 167 -16.79 -0.19 -9.40
CA TYR A 167 -16.46 -0.30 -7.97
C TYR A 167 -16.44 1.07 -7.27
N TYR A 168 -15.83 2.08 -7.89
CA TYR A 168 -15.80 3.44 -7.39
C TYR A 168 -17.22 3.98 -7.12
N ARG A 169 -18.14 3.87 -8.10
CA ARG A 169 -19.51 4.39 -7.97
C ARG A 169 -20.40 3.54 -7.06
N ASP A 170 -20.34 2.21 -7.20
CA ASP A 170 -21.24 1.28 -6.54
C ASP A 170 -20.86 1.02 -5.07
N THR A 171 -19.59 1.18 -4.72
CA THR A 171 -19.07 0.88 -3.38
C THR A 171 -18.50 2.12 -2.69
N LEU A 172 -17.42 2.71 -3.22
CA LEU A 172 -16.66 3.74 -2.49
C LEU A 172 -17.45 5.05 -2.30
N LEU A 173 -18.12 5.52 -3.36
CA LEU A 173 -18.91 6.74 -3.30
C LEU A 173 -20.10 6.59 -2.34
N LYS A 174 -20.84 5.47 -2.42
CA LYS A 174 -21.98 5.20 -1.53
C LYS A 174 -21.55 5.11 -0.07
N GLU A 175 -20.42 4.48 0.21
CA GLU A 175 -19.88 4.39 1.56
C GLU A 175 -19.47 5.78 2.09
N SER A 176 -18.87 6.61 1.25
CA SER A 176 -18.41 7.95 1.65
C SER A 176 -19.55 8.92 1.99
N LEU A 177 -20.77 8.65 1.50
CA LEU A 177 -21.98 9.41 1.84
C LEU A 177 -22.57 9.01 3.19
N GLN A 178 -22.12 7.91 3.81
CA GLN A 178 -22.60 7.51 5.12
C GLN A 178 -22.00 8.39 6.23
N PRO A 179 -22.76 8.75 7.28
CA PRO A 179 -22.22 9.51 8.40
C PRO A 179 -21.07 8.76 9.10
N GLY A 180 -19.96 9.46 9.33
CA GLY A 180 -18.82 8.92 10.06
C GLY A 180 -17.53 8.89 9.24
N TYR A 181 -16.57 8.09 9.69
CA TYR A 181 -15.34 7.83 8.96
C TYR A 181 -15.54 6.57 8.10
N PRO A 182 -15.25 6.60 6.78
CA PRO A 182 -15.39 5.43 5.94
C PRO A 182 -14.43 4.32 6.39
N THR A 183 -14.77 3.06 6.11
CA THR A 183 -13.94 1.94 6.55
C THR A 183 -12.65 1.86 5.74
N GLU A 184 -11.58 1.45 6.40
CA GLU A 184 -10.35 0.98 5.76
C GLU A 184 -10.42 -0.55 5.73
N ASP A 185 -10.21 -1.15 4.56
CA ASP A 185 -10.11 -2.59 4.39
C ASP A 185 -9.10 -2.95 3.29
N GLY A 186 -8.76 -4.23 3.21
CA GLY A 186 -7.81 -4.72 2.20
C GLY A 186 -8.37 -4.76 0.78
N GLU A 187 -9.69 -4.68 0.58
CA GLU A 187 -10.29 -4.59 -0.76
C GLU A 187 -9.91 -3.26 -1.39
N LYS A 188 -10.16 -2.17 -0.63
CA LYS A 188 -9.81 -0.80 -1.01
C LYS A 188 -8.32 -0.67 -1.24
N ALA A 189 -7.50 -1.35 -0.42
CA ALA A 189 -6.07 -1.45 -0.60
C ALA A 189 -5.68 -2.01 -1.97
N LEU A 190 -6.21 -3.19 -2.32
CA LEU A 190 -5.92 -3.84 -3.59
C LEU A 190 -6.39 -3.00 -4.77
N VAL A 191 -7.56 -2.38 -4.68
CA VAL A 191 -8.10 -1.50 -5.73
C VAL A 191 -7.24 -0.25 -5.92
N ALA A 192 -6.93 0.47 -4.85
CA ALA A 192 -6.13 1.70 -4.92
C ALA A 192 -4.75 1.45 -5.56
N TRP A 193 -4.05 0.41 -5.11
CA TRP A 193 -2.74 0.06 -5.66
C TRP A 193 -2.82 -0.51 -7.07
N THR A 194 -3.90 -1.23 -7.41
CA THR A 194 -4.16 -1.66 -8.79
C THR A 194 -4.30 -0.45 -9.71
N CYS A 195 -5.06 0.58 -9.33
CA CYS A 195 -5.21 1.81 -10.11
C CYS A 195 -3.86 2.50 -10.35
N ILE A 196 -3.03 2.63 -9.31
CA ILE A 196 -1.70 3.25 -9.40
C ILE A 196 -0.79 2.47 -10.34
N PHE A 197 -0.66 1.16 -10.14
CA PHE A 197 0.30 0.33 -10.88
C PHE A 197 -0.16 -0.01 -12.31
N ALA A 198 -1.46 -0.02 -12.57
CA ALA A 198 -1.98 -0.16 -13.93
C ALA A 198 -2.00 1.17 -14.71
N GLY A 199 -1.67 2.31 -14.08
CA GLY A 199 -1.68 3.62 -14.71
C GLY A 199 -3.08 4.14 -15.05
N ILE A 200 -4.11 3.67 -14.34
CA ILE A 200 -5.53 4.00 -14.57
C ILE A 200 -6.16 4.72 -13.37
N ASP A 201 -5.34 5.38 -12.57
CA ASP A 201 -5.78 6.16 -11.40
C ASP A 201 -6.58 7.42 -11.75
N THR A 202 -6.88 7.67 -13.03
CA THR A 202 -7.82 8.68 -13.54
C THR A 202 -9.28 8.25 -13.48
N VAL A 203 -9.59 7.04 -13.00
CA VAL A 203 -10.97 6.60 -12.77
C VAL A 203 -11.70 7.59 -11.83
N GLY A 204 -12.88 8.05 -12.24
CA GLY A 204 -13.66 9.06 -11.49
C GLY A 204 -13.12 10.48 -11.65
N GLU A 205 -12.57 10.81 -12.83
CA GLU A 205 -12.08 12.15 -13.17
C GLU A 205 -12.53 12.58 -14.58
N ASP A 206 -13.57 11.95 -15.14
CA ASP A 206 -14.00 12.24 -16.51
C ASP A 206 -14.81 13.56 -16.56
N THR A 207 -15.47 13.96 -15.46
CA THR A 207 -16.15 15.26 -15.33
C THR A 207 -15.70 16.03 -14.07
N PRO A 208 -15.90 17.36 -14.04
CA PRO A 208 -15.55 18.15 -12.85
C PRO A 208 -16.30 17.73 -11.58
N GLU A 209 -17.53 17.24 -11.70
CA GLU A 209 -18.33 16.72 -10.59
C GLU A 209 -17.73 15.43 -10.04
N GLU A 210 -17.28 14.52 -10.93
CA GLU A 210 -16.60 13.29 -10.51
C GLU A 210 -15.30 13.58 -9.76
N VAL A 211 -14.56 14.61 -10.20
CA VAL A 211 -13.35 15.07 -9.51
C VAL A 211 -13.68 15.56 -8.10
N ASP A 212 -14.72 16.37 -7.93
CA ASP A 212 -15.15 16.87 -6.62
C ASP A 212 -15.61 15.73 -5.70
N GLU A 213 -16.34 14.74 -6.23
CA GLU A 213 -16.71 13.51 -5.52
C GLU A 213 -15.48 12.70 -5.08
N LYS A 214 -14.49 12.57 -5.95
CA LYS A 214 -13.27 11.82 -5.67
C LYS A 214 -12.40 12.51 -4.62
N ILE A 215 -12.32 13.85 -4.67
CA ILE A 215 -11.71 14.66 -3.62
C ILE A 215 -12.44 14.40 -2.31
N PHE A 216 -13.77 14.54 -2.28
CA PHE A 216 -14.59 14.31 -1.10
C PHE A 216 -14.36 12.91 -0.48
N MET A 217 -14.30 11.87 -1.31
CA MET A 217 -14.06 10.48 -0.91
C MET A 217 -12.67 10.25 -0.30
N LEU A 218 -11.61 10.83 -0.86
CA LEU A 218 -10.24 10.57 -0.43
C LEU A 218 -9.84 11.36 0.83
N ARG A 219 -10.44 12.53 1.05
CA ARG A 219 -10.09 13.44 2.15
C ARG A 219 -10.09 12.82 3.55
N PRO A 220 -11.08 11.99 3.93
CA PRO A 220 -11.05 11.30 5.23
C PRO A 220 -9.78 10.50 5.46
N TYR A 221 -9.35 9.72 4.47
CA TYR A 221 -8.15 8.90 4.58
C TYR A 221 -6.89 9.75 4.69
N VAL A 222 -6.85 10.89 3.98
CA VAL A 222 -5.73 11.84 3.99
C VAL A 222 -5.62 12.58 5.32
N PHE A 223 -6.70 13.20 5.76
CA PHE A 223 -6.66 14.19 6.84
C PHE A 223 -7.11 13.68 8.21
N ALA A 224 -7.84 12.57 8.30
CA ALA A 224 -8.18 11.97 9.58
C ALA A 224 -7.03 11.12 10.14
N CYS A 225 -5.85 11.75 10.32
CA CYS A 225 -4.63 11.09 10.77
C CYS A 225 -4.82 10.34 12.10
N ALA A 226 -5.68 10.88 12.96
CA ALA A 226 -5.99 10.27 14.25
C ALA A 226 -6.88 9.01 14.15
N LYS A 227 -7.54 8.77 13.00
CA LYS A 227 -8.44 7.63 12.77
C LYS A 227 -7.74 6.47 12.05
N TYR A 228 -7.04 6.77 10.96
CA TYR A 228 -6.40 5.76 10.11
C TYR A 228 -4.92 5.66 10.46
N ASP A 229 -4.32 4.49 10.32
CA ASP A 229 -2.89 4.29 10.56
C ASP A 229 -2.19 3.95 9.24
N VAL A 230 -1.00 4.52 9.05
CA VAL A 230 -0.16 4.35 7.86
C VAL A 230 0.89 3.25 8.02
N SER A 231 1.05 2.71 9.24
CA SER A 231 2.10 1.76 9.58
C SER A 231 1.66 0.30 9.59
N PHE A 232 2.56 -0.61 9.19
CA PHE A 232 2.34 -2.07 9.27
C PHE A 232 2.34 -2.56 10.72
N ALA A 233 3.05 -1.85 11.58
CA ALA A 233 3.08 -2.05 13.02
C ALA A 233 3.22 -0.70 13.72
N PRO A 234 2.71 -0.54 14.96
CA PRO A 234 2.77 0.74 15.66
C PRO A 234 4.18 1.33 15.67
N TRP A 235 4.29 2.59 15.27
CA TRP A 235 5.58 3.25 15.06
C TRP A 235 6.36 3.48 16.36
N HIS A 236 5.69 3.48 17.52
CA HIS A 236 6.30 3.60 18.84
C HIS A 236 7.05 2.34 19.29
N LEU A 237 6.89 1.23 18.56
CA LEU A 237 7.64 -0.01 18.80
C LEU A 237 8.97 0.06 18.07
N LYS A 238 10.05 0.20 18.84
CA LYS A 238 11.43 0.22 18.33
C LYS A 238 11.83 -1.13 17.72
N LYS A 239 11.42 -2.22 18.35
CA LYS A 239 11.80 -3.59 18.00
C LYS A 239 10.58 -4.44 17.75
N LEU A 240 10.68 -5.24 16.71
CA LEU A 240 9.68 -6.19 16.28
C LEU A 240 10.41 -7.46 15.80
N PRO A 241 9.83 -8.65 15.95
CA PRO A 241 8.52 -8.90 16.56
C PRO A 241 8.46 -8.56 18.07
N VAL A 242 7.26 -8.29 18.59
CA VAL A 242 7.06 -7.95 20.01
C VAL A 242 7.45 -9.12 20.92
N CYS A 243 7.30 -10.35 20.43
CA CYS A 243 7.78 -11.54 21.11
C CYS A 243 8.55 -12.44 20.18
N ASP A 244 9.38 -13.30 20.77
CA ASP A 244 10.07 -14.33 20.01
C ASP A 244 9.04 -15.28 19.37
N PRO A 245 9.32 -15.80 18.16
CA PRO A 245 8.45 -16.73 17.47
C PRO A 245 8.04 -17.91 18.38
N GLY A 246 6.72 -18.14 18.51
CA GLY A 246 6.17 -19.24 19.31
C GLY A 246 5.79 -18.90 20.75
N CYS A 247 5.91 -17.64 21.19
CA CYS A 247 5.46 -17.26 22.52
C CYS A 247 3.93 -17.35 22.70
N SER A 248 3.47 -18.02 23.76
CA SER A 248 2.06 -18.16 24.14
C SER A 248 1.64 -17.33 25.36
N ALA A 249 2.56 -16.58 25.96
CA ALA A 249 2.41 -16.02 27.30
C ALA A 249 1.98 -14.54 27.37
N HIS A 250 1.85 -13.86 26.23
CA HIS A 250 1.61 -12.41 26.21
C HIS A 250 0.20 -12.08 25.74
N ASN A 251 -0.46 -11.16 26.44
CA ASN A 251 -1.68 -10.54 25.94
C ASN A 251 -1.35 -9.77 24.65
N THR A 252 -2.14 -9.96 23.60
CA THR A 252 -2.05 -9.18 22.38
C THR A 252 -2.21 -7.70 22.72
N ASP A 253 -1.23 -6.87 22.35
CA ASP A 253 -1.38 -5.43 22.48
C ASP A 253 -2.55 -5.01 21.57
N PRO A 254 -3.66 -4.44 22.12
CA PRO A 254 -4.82 -4.08 21.32
C PRO A 254 -4.52 -2.98 20.29
N THR A 255 -3.40 -2.27 20.43
CA THR A 255 -2.92 -1.28 19.46
C THR A 255 -2.28 -1.93 18.23
N VAL A 256 -1.86 -3.20 18.35
CA VAL A 256 -1.18 -3.95 17.31
C VAL A 256 -2.21 -4.73 16.50
N ARG A 257 -2.50 -4.25 15.28
CA ARG A 257 -3.51 -4.86 14.41
C ARG A 257 -2.88 -5.74 13.35
N TYR A 258 -3.28 -7.01 13.34
CA TYR A 258 -2.98 -7.94 12.25
C TYR A 258 -3.80 -7.59 11.00
N ARG A 259 -3.14 -7.34 9.87
CA ARG A 259 -3.78 -6.89 8.62
C ARG A 259 -3.78 -7.94 7.51
N ALA A 260 -3.12 -9.08 7.70
CA ALA A 260 -2.96 -10.04 6.62
C ALA A 260 -4.23 -10.86 6.34
N MET A 261 -4.46 -11.14 5.05
CA MET A 261 -5.70 -11.69 4.53
C MET A 261 -5.45 -13.02 3.85
N THR A 262 -6.47 -13.88 3.85
CA THR A 262 -6.42 -15.16 3.15
C THR A 262 -6.82 -15.00 1.68
N TYR A 263 -6.02 -15.57 0.78
CA TYR A 263 -6.30 -15.60 -0.65
C TYR A 263 -6.01 -16.98 -1.24
N LYS A 264 -6.70 -17.33 -2.33
CA LYS A 264 -6.48 -18.59 -3.05
C LYS A 264 -5.61 -18.34 -4.27
N ARG A 265 -4.55 -19.13 -4.44
CA ARG A 265 -3.66 -19.04 -5.61
C ARG A 265 -2.95 -20.36 -5.84
N PHE A 266 -2.82 -20.76 -7.11
CA PHE A 266 -2.19 -22.03 -7.50
C PHE A 266 -2.76 -23.25 -6.74
N GLY A 267 -4.06 -23.26 -6.47
CA GLY A 267 -4.72 -24.36 -5.74
C GLY A 267 -4.54 -24.38 -4.22
N TYR A 268 -3.79 -23.44 -3.65
CA TYR A 268 -3.56 -23.33 -2.21
C TYR A 268 -4.20 -22.07 -1.62
N SER A 269 -4.49 -22.12 -0.31
CA SER A 269 -4.84 -20.96 0.51
C SER A 269 -3.57 -20.38 1.13
N TRP A 270 -3.35 -19.09 0.92
CA TRP A 270 -2.20 -18.32 1.37
C TRP A 270 -2.64 -17.20 2.31
N ARG A 271 -1.72 -16.67 3.11
CA ARG A 271 -1.90 -15.43 3.88
C ARG A 271 -0.85 -14.39 3.48
N ARG A 272 -1.26 -13.13 3.41
CA ARG A 272 -0.41 -11.99 3.04
C ARG A 272 -1.01 -10.67 3.50
N CYS A 273 -0.18 -9.71 3.90
CA CYS A 273 -0.65 -8.36 4.15
C CYS A 273 -0.96 -7.66 2.82
N PRO A 274 -2.15 -7.07 2.62
CA PRO A 274 -2.34 -6.20 1.46
C PRO A 274 -1.35 -5.01 1.54
N PRO A 275 -1.02 -4.38 0.41
CA PRO A 275 -0.27 -3.12 0.44
C PRO A 275 -1.04 -2.07 1.26
N GLN A 276 -0.33 -1.11 1.87
CA GLN A 276 -0.97 -0.17 2.79
C GLN A 276 -1.98 0.76 2.09
N PHE A 277 -3.25 0.67 2.45
CA PHE A 277 -4.33 1.43 1.78
C PHE A 277 -4.15 2.93 1.94
N VAL A 278 -3.91 3.41 3.15
CA VAL A 278 -3.82 4.85 3.45
C VAL A 278 -2.67 5.50 2.67
N LEU A 279 -1.53 4.81 2.53
CA LEU A 279 -0.42 5.28 1.70
C LEU A 279 -0.80 5.35 0.22
N GLY A 280 -1.55 4.37 -0.29
CA GLY A 280 -2.11 4.41 -1.64
C GLY A 280 -3.08 5.59 -1.82
N ALA A 281 -3.93 5.86 -0.84
CA ALA A 281 -4.83 7.02 -0.86
C ALA A 281 -4.06 8.35 -0.87
N TYR A 282 -2.91 8.44 -0.18
CA TYR A 282 -2.06 9.63 -0.22
C TYR A 282 -1.49 9.85 -1.62
N VAL A 283 -0.96 8.80 -2.25
CA VAL A 283 -0.48 8.88 -3.64
C VAL A 283 -1.60 9.30 -4.59
N LEU A 284 -2.76 8.63 -4.53
CA LEU A 284 -3.92 8.98 -5.37
C LEU A 284 -4.35 10.43 -5.18
N PHE A 285 -4.39 10.92 -3.94
CA PHE A 285 -4.77 12.29 -3.64
C PHE A 285 -3.75 13.29 -4.17
N LEU A 286 -2.45 13.09 -3.93
CA LEU A 286 -1.39 13.97 -4.44
C LEU A 286 -1.39 14.05 -5.97
N ARG A 287 -1.60 12.91 -6.67
CA ARG A 287 -1.76 12.89 -8.13
C ARG A 287 -3.00 13.65 -8.58
N LEU A 288 -4.13 13.47 -7.89
CA LEU A 288 -5.39 14.17 -8.16
C LEU A 288 -5.23 15.69 -8.00
N LEU A 289 -4.56 16.15 -6.94
CA LEU A 289 -4.30 17.57 -6.68
C LEU A 289 -3.51 18.22 -7.81
N GLU A 290 -2.48 17.54 -8.32
CA GLU A 290 -1.67 18.08 -9.41
C GLU A 290 -2.40 18.11 -10.75
N ARG A 291 -3.29 17.15 -11.00
CA ARG A 291 -4.12 17.15 -12.22
C ARG A 291 -5.21 18.23 -12.17
N HIS A 292 -5.73 18.55 -10.99
CA HIS A 292 -6.88 19.45 -10.81
C HIS A 292 -6.65 20.55 -9.76
N PRO A 293 -5.61 21.40 -9.91
CA PRO A 293 -5.20 22.36 -8.88
C PRO A 293 -6.28 23.38 -8.50
N ASN A 294 -7.18 23.73 -9.44
CA ASN A 294 -8.21 24.76 -9.24
C ASN A 294 -9.49 24.26 -8.56
N ARG A 295 -9.64 22.94 -8.38
CA ARG A 295 -10.89 22.32 -7.87
C ARG A 295 -10.80 21.93 -6.40
N VAL A 296 -9.71 22.32 -5.76
CA VAL A 296 -9.33 21.84 -4.45
C VAL A 296 -9.40 23.02 -3.49
N GLY A 297 -9.96 22.82 -2.28
CA GLY A 297 -9.95 23.79 -1.19
C GLY A 297 -8.55 24.05 -0.62
N VAL A 298 -7.60 24.40 -1.48
CA VAL A 298 -6.22 24.75 -1.14
C VAL A 298 -6.17 26.19 -0.70
N ARG A 299 -5.45 26.45 0.40
CA ARG A 299 -5.24 27.80 0.92
C ARG A 299 -4.21 28.57 0.11
N SER A 300 -4.33 29.89 0.11
CA SER A 300 -3.43 30.84 -0.57
C SER A 300 -1.99 30.82 -0.02
N ASP A 301 -1.77 30.30 1.19
CA ASP A 301 -0.46 30.15 1.83
C ASP A 301 0.22 28.81 1.48
N SER A 302 -0.09 28.25 0.31
CA SER A 302 0.61 27.08 -0.21
C SER A 302 1.91 27.49 -0.90
N SER A 303 2.96 26.71 -0.72
CA SER A 303 4.26 26.97 -1.35
C SER A 303 4.40 26.18 -2.65
N ASN A 304 5.15 26.72 -3.61
CA ASN A 304 5.49 26.03 -4.85
C ASN A 304 7.00 25.91 -5.00
N PHE A 305 7.42 24.98 -5.85
CA PHE A 305 8.78 24.94 -6.32
C PHE A 305 9.08 26.21 -7.12
N SER A 306 10.26 26.79 -6.89
CA SER A 306 10.75 27.90 -7.71
C SER A 306 10.98 27.37 -9.12
N GLN A 307 10.27 27.94 -10.09
CA GLN A 307 10.30 27.54 -11.50
C GLN A 307 10.94 28.63 -12.35
N SER A 308 11.71 28.22 -13.34
CA SER A 308 12.15 29.11 -14.42
C SER A 308 11.01 29.37 -15.41
N PRO A 309 11.06 30.44 -16.21
CA PRO A 309 10.07 30.69 -17.26
C PRO A 309 9.94 29.55 -18.29
N PHE A 310 10.95 28.71 -18.44
CA PHE A 310 10.95 27.56 -19.34
C PHE A 310 10.23 26.33 -18.78
N GLU A 311 9.96 26.30 -17.48
CA GLU A 311 9.27 25.20 -16.80
C GLU A 311 7.76 25.44 -16.65
N VAL A 312 7.28 26.62 -17.08
CA VAL A 312 5.87 26.99 -17.03
C VAL A 312 5.03 26.02 -17.88
N GLY A 313 4.03 25.41 -17.25
CA GLY A 313 3.13 24.45 -17.91
C GLY A 313 3.66 23.02 -18.00
N LEU A 314 4.88 22.74 -17.49
CA LEU A 314 5.34 21.37 -17.37
C LEU A 314 4.57 20.61 -16.27
N PRO A 315 4.41 19.28 -16.42
CA PRO A 315 3.68 18.46 -15.44
C PRO A 315 4.32 18.50 -14.04
N GLY A 316 3.50 18.46 -12.98
CA GLY A 316 3.97 18.44 -11.59
C GLY A 316 4.76 17.18 -11.19
N ILE A 317 5.26 17.14 -9.95
CA ILE A 317 6.14 16.06 -9.46
C ILE A 317 5.39 14.72 -9.34
N PHE A 318 4.11 14.72 -8.99
CA PHE A 318 3.20 13.56 -8.95
C PHE A 318 2.44 13.31 -10.26
N SER A 319 2.75 13.99 -11.35
CA SER A 319 1.98 13.88 -12.60
C SER A 319 2.16 12.56 -13.37
N THR A 320 3.24 11.82 -13.11
CA THR A 320 3.63 10.63 -13.89
C THR A 320 2.79 9.40 -13.54
N ASN A 321 2.24 8.73 -14.56
CA ASN A 321 1.46 7.49 -14.45
C ASN A 321 2.12 6.27 -15.12
N LYS A 322 3.45 6.27 -15.23
CA LYS A 322 4.25 5.17 -15.80
C LYS A 322 3.92 3.83 -15.11
N VAL A 323 3.88 2.75 -15.89
CA VAL A 323 3.63 1.40 -15.37
C VAL A 323 4.96 0.77 -14.91
N PRO A 324 5.10 0.35 -13.64
CA PRO A 324 6.31 -0.28 -13.15
C PRO A 324 6.46 -1.70 -13.72
N LEU A 325 7.69 -2.19 -13.80
CA LEU A 325 7.98 -3.59 -14.13
C LEU A 325 7.73 -4.48 -12.90
N SER A 326 7.69 -5.80 -13.11
CA SER A 326 7.48 -6.72 -12.00
C SER A 326 8.59 -6.66 -10.94
N ILE A 327 9.83 -6.39 -11.37
CA ILE A 327 11.01 -6.33 -10.49
C ILE A 327 10.93 -5.16 -9.50
N ASP A 328 10.33 -4.05 -9.91
CA ASP A 328 10.21 -2.84 -9.08
C ASP A 328 9.30 -3.06 -7.86
N ASN A 329 8.44 -4.08 -7.94
CA ASN A 329 7.47 -4.44 -6.91
C ASN A 329 7.99 -5.49 -5.92
N ASP A 330 9.19 -6.05 -6.12
CA ASP A 330 9.64 -7.20 -5.33
C ASP A 330 9.87 -6.87 -3.86
N LYS A 331 10.41 -5.69 -3.54
CA LYS A 331 10.63 -5.25 -2.16
C LYS A 331 9.31 -5.07 -1.41
N GLU A 332 8.31 -4.49 -2.06
CA GLU A 332 6.97 -4.36 -1.47
C GLU A 332 6.31 -5.73 -1.33
N TRP A 333 6.46 -6.60 -2.34
CA TRP A 333 6.00 -7.98 -2.26
C TRP A 333 6.63 -8.74 -1.07
N GLN A 334 7.93 -8.54 -0.81
CA GLN A 334 8.63 -9.10 0.35
C GLN A 334 8.04 -8.56 1.66
N ARG A 335 7.84 -7.24 1.77
CA ARG A 335 7.23 -6.62 2.96
C ARG A 335 5.84 -7.19 3.22
N ASN A 336 5.00 -7.27 2.20
CA ASN A 336 3.66 -7.83 2.30
C ASN A 336 3.67 -9.33 2.70
N THR A 337 4.73 -10.07 2.33
CA THR A 337 4.94 -11.47 2.72
C THR A 337 5.42 -11.62 4.16
N MET A 338 6.38 -10.81 4.60
CA MET A 338 7.09 -11.04 5.86
C MET A 338 6.45 -10.28 7.04
N CYS A 339 5.85 -9.12 6.78
CA CYS A 339 5.30 -8.23 7.81
C CYS A 339 3.79 -8.47 8.00
N GLN A 340 3.40 -9.73 8.26
CA GLN A 340 1.98 -10.08 8.41
C GLN A 340 1.45 -9.83 9.83
N ASP A 341 2.22 -10.27 10.83
CA ASP A 341 1.95 -10.12 12.25
C ASP A 341 3.18 -9.59 12.98
N PRO A 342 3.16 -8.34 13.47
CA PRO A 342 4.24 -7.78 14.28
C PRO A 342 4.44 -8.45 15.65
N HIS A 343 3.53 -9.32 16.11
CA HIS A 343 3.79 -10.08 17.32
C HIS A 343 4.70 -11.27 17.07
N THR A 344 4.51 -12.00 15.97
CA THR A 344 5.05 -13.35 15.82
C THR A 344 5.95 -13.53 14.60
N ASN A 345 5.78 -12.72 13.54
CA ASN A 345 6.59 -12.86 12.34
C ASN A 345 7.93 -12.13 12.48
N GLU A 346 9.00 -12.74 11.96
CA GLU A 346 10.36 -12.19 12.00
C GLU A 346 10.50 -10.86 11.22
N GLY A 347 9.61 -10.61 10.25
CA GLY A 347 9.68 -9.42 9.41
C GLY A 347 10.76 -9.50 8.32
N LEU A 348 11.14 -8.34 7.80
CA LEU A 348 12.14 -8.20 6.76
C LEU A 348 13.57 -8.34 7.29
N PHE A 349 14.50 -8.63 6.37
CA PHE A 349 15.92 -8.52 6.67
C PHE A 349 16.31 -7.05 6.85
N PRO A 350 17.24 -6.73 7.78
CA PRO A 350 17.57 -5.34 8.13
C PRO A 350 17.96 -4.45 6.95
N LEU A 351 18.65 -5.01 5.95
CA LEU A 351 19.14 -4.27 4.78
C LEU A 351 18.21 -4.30 3.56
N THR A 352 16.96 -4.79 3.68
CA THR A 352 16.03 -4.92 2.54
C THR A 352 15.85 -3.61 1.75
N TYR A 353 15.87 -2.46 2.44
CA TYR A 353 15.71 -1.13 1.85
C TYR A 353 17.02 -0.34 1.70
N ARG A 354 18.18 -0.96 1.91
CA ARG A 354 19.49 -0.34 1.62
C ARG A 354 19.54 0.11 0.15
N GLY A 355 20.17 1.26 -0.08
CA GLY A 355 20.31 1.90 -1.39
C GLY A 355 19.03 2.55 -1.91
N CYS A 356 17.92 2.50 -1.16
CA CYS A 356 16.63 3.03 -1.61
C CYS A 356 16.37 4.46 -1.15
N ILE A 357 17.06 4.93 -0.11
CA ILE A 357 16.79 6.20 0.57
C ILE A 357 17.82 7.26 0.19
N GLN A 358 19.08 6.88 0.02
CA GLN A 358 20.14 7.83 -0.32
C GLN A 358 19.89 8.58 -1.63
N GLY A 359 20.00 9.90 -1.65
CA GLY A 359 19.90 10.71 -2.86
C GLY A 359 19.00 11.93 -2.69
N PHE A 360 18.63 12.52 -3.83
CA PHE A 360 17.81 13.72 -3.88
C PHE A 360 16.32 13.37 -3.99
N TRP A 361 15.49 14.06 -3.21
CA TRP A 361 14.06 13.85 -3.09
C TRP A 361 13.32 15.17 -3.29
N ARG A 362 12.21 15.12 -4.01
CA ARG A 362 11.25 16.23 -4.09
C ARG A 362 9.86 15.74 -3.78
N GLY A 363 9.05 16.57 -3.17
CA GLY A 363 7.64 16.25 -3.00
C GLY A 363 6.88 17.30 -2.25
N LYS A 364 5.81 16.85 -1.61
CA LYS A 364 4.78 17.71 -1.03
C LYS A 364 4.29 17.15 0.30
N PHE A 365 3.88 18.05 1.20
CA PHE A 365 3.19 17.69 2.42
C PHE A 365 1.95 18.58 2.62
N LEU A 366 0.93 18.01 3.22
CA LEU A 366 -0.41 18.56 3.34
C LEU A 366 -0.80 18.71 4.80
N PHE A 367 -1.47 19.80 5.14
CA PHE A 367 -1.96 20.03 6.51
C PHE A 367 -3.11 21.01 6.62
N TYR A 368 -3.86 20.88 7.72
CA TYR A 368 -4.75 21.92 8.19
C TYR A 368 -4.02 22.88 9.10
N ASP A 369 -4.48 24.12 9.24
CA ASP A 369 -3.97 24.96 10.32
C ASP A 369 -4.18 24.31 11.69
N PHE A 370 -3.31 24.67 12.64
CA PHE A 370 -3.26 24.04 13.94
C PHE A 370 -4.60 24.11 14.69
N GLU A 371 -5.27 25.26 14.67
CA GLU A 371 -6.54 25.48 15.36
C GLU A 371 -7.65 24.64 14.72
N PHE A 372 -7.73 24.61 13.39
CA PHE A 372 -8.69 23.77 12.68
C PHE A 372 -8.43 22.27 12.90
N TYR A 373 -7.16 21.86 12.91
CA TYR A 373 -6.80 20.48 13.22
C TYR A 373 -7.23 20.08 14.63
N ARG A 374 -7.04 20.95 15.63
CA ARG A 374 -7.53 20.71 17.00
C ARG A 374 -9.05 20.51 17.04
N ARG A 375 -9.81 21.27 16.25
CA ARG A 375 -11.27 21.10 16.13
C ARG A 375 -11.63 19.75 15.52
N ILE A 376 -10.85 19.25 14.55
CA ILE A 376 -11.03 17.91 14.00
C ILE A 376 -10.80 16.85 15.08
N LEU A 377 -9.72 16.99 15.88
CA LEU A 377 -9.46 16.09 17.00
C LEU A 377 -10.57 16.11 18.06
N SER A 378 -11.21 17.26 18.27
CA SER A 378 -12.37 17.39 19.18
C SER A 378 -13.70 16.92 18.57
N GLY A 379 -13.70 16.30 17.39
CA GLY A 379 -14.89 15.68 16.80
C GLY A 379 -15.54 16.44 15.64
N ASN A 380 -14.92 17.51 15.11
CA ASN A 380 -15.43 18.20 13.91
C ASN A 380 -15.15 17.38 12.64
N LEU A 381 -15.94 16.33 12.44
CA LEU A 381 -15.85 15.44 11.28
C LEU A 381 -16.07 16.19 9.96
N ARG A 382 -17.00 17.15 9.92
CA ARG A 382 -17.29 17.94 8.71
C ARG A 382 -16.06 18.66 8.19
N GLY A 383 -15.20 19.15 9.11
CA GLY A 383 -13.95 19.80 8.75
C GLY A 383 -12.98 18.91 7.98
N VAL A 384 -13.02 17.60 8.18
CA VAL A 384 -12.20 16.64 7.43
C VAL A 384 -12.55 16.63 5.94
N TYR A 385 -13.85 16.70 5.63
CA TYR A 385 -14.38 16.63 4.26
C TYR A 385 -14.35 17.95 3.51
N THR A 386 -14.57 19.08 4.19
CA THR A 386 -14.77 20.38 3.52
C THR A 386 -13.79 21.47 3.96
N GLY A 387 -12.89 21.18 4.89
CA GLY A 387 -11.94 22.17 5.39
C GLY A 387 -11.02 22.73 4.31
N MET A 388 -10.40 23.87 4.54
CA MET A 388 -9.32 24.33 3.66
C MET A 388 -7.99 23.81 4.20
N PHE A 389 -7.14 23.25 3.35
CA PHE A 389 -5.81 22.77 3.73
C PHE A 389 -4.72 23.50 2.95
N ALA A 390 -3.51 23.51 3.49
CA ALA A 390 -2.33 24.03 2.83
C ALA A 390 -1.51 22.89 2.23
N GLU A 391 -0.82 23.20 1.14
CA GLU A 391 0.19 22.35 0.51
C GLU A 391 1.55 23.02 0.61
N GLN A 392 2.56 22.27 1.01
CA GLN A 392 3.94 22.74 0.98
C GLN A 392 4.85 21.80 0.22
N VAL A 393 5.80 22.37 -0.50
CA VAL A 393 6.82 21.60 -1.22
C VAL A 393 8.07 21.45 -0.37
N ILE A 394 8.78 20.36 -0.61
CA ILE A 394 10.00 20.01 0.09
C ILE A 394 11.01 19.41 -0.89
N GLU A 395 12.27 19.78 -0.68
CA GLU A 395 13.42 19.14 -1.30
C GLU A 395 14.34 18.60 -0.21
N ALA A 396 14.80 17.37 -0.34
CA ALA A 396 15.68 16.75 0.64
C ALA A 396 16.84 16.02 -0.05
N GLU A 397 18.02 16.08 0.58
CA GLU A 397 19.19 15.30 0.20
C GLU A 397 19.51 14.39 1.38
N LEU A 398 19.43 13.08 1.14
CA LEU A 398 19.58 12.06 2.17
C LEU A 398 20.81 11.18 1.89
N ARG A 399 21.46 10.73 2.96
CA ARG A 399 22.59 9.81 2.94
C ARG A 399 22.31 8.65 3.89
N GLU A 400 22.67 7.44 3.47
CA GLU A 400 22.58 6.24 4.29
C GLU A 400 23.96 5.91 4.87
N THR A 401 24.02 5.61 6.16
CA THR A 401 25.20 5.07 6.84
C THR A 401 24.81 3.75 7.48
N LEU A 402 25.57 2.69 7.21
CA LEU A 402 25.36 1.39 7.83
C LEU A 402 26.19 1.27 9.08
N VAL A 403 25.57 0.76 10.13
CA VAL A 403 26.22 0.54 11.42
C VAL A 403 25.94 -0.85 11.95
N LYS A 404 26.92 -1.40 12.66
CA LYS A 404 26.79 -2.66 13.38
C LYS A 404 26.32 -2.39 14.80
N VAL A 405 25.17 -2.94 15.16
CA VAL A 405 24.51 -2.74 16.44
C VAL A 405 24.19 -4.08 17.08
N LYS A 406 24.17 -4.12 18.41
CA LYS A 406 23.63 -5.29 19.10
C LYS A 406 22.14 -5.38 18.84
N LYS A 407 21.58 -6.59 18.77
CA LYS A 407 20.14 -6.78 18.55
C LYS A 407 19.30 -6.07 19.61
N GLU A 408 19.80 -5.98 20.84
CA GLU A 408 19.20 -5.24 21.94
C GLU A 408 19.36 -3.71 21.87
N ASP A 409 20.15 -3.16 20.95
CA ASP A 409 20.36 -1.72 20.81
C ASP A 409 19.69 -1.14 19.55
N VAL A 410 19.08 -1.99 18.72
CA VAL A 410 18.33 -1.59 17.51
C VAL A 410 17.25 -0.55 17.84
N GLY A 411 17.18 0.49 17.01
CA GLY A 411 16.25 1.61 17.18
C GLY A 411 16.79 2.73 18.07
N GLY A 412 18.02 2.60 18.56
CA GLY A 412 18.73 3.63 19.32
C GLY A 412 18.24 3.84 20.74
N ASP A 413 19.03 4.59 21.51
CA ASP A 413 18.85 4.84 22.93
C ASP A 413 18.09 6.15 23.24
N GLY A 414 17.78 6.95 22.23
CA GLY A 414 16.99 8.18 22.36
C GLY A 414 15.48 8.00 22.20
N PRO A 415 14.69 9.07 22.39
CA PRO A 415 13.25 9.07 22.12
C PRO A 415 12.89 8.80 20.66
N LEU A 416 11.75 8.15 20.38
CA LEU A 416 11.29 7.95 18.99
C LEU A 416 10.81 9.25 18.33
N LEU A 417 10.38 10.25 19.11
CA LEU A 417 10.11 11.60 18.62
C LEU A 417 11.36 12.28 18.03
N THR A 418 12.56 11.79 18.37
CA THR A 418 13.84 12.21 17.81
C THR A 418 14.47 11.11 16.96
N ALA A 419 13.64 10.23 16.37
CA ALA A 419 14.07 9.10 15.55
C ALA A 419 15.05 8.14 16.25
N GLY A 420 14.96 8.01 17.58
CA GLY A 420 15.82 7.12 18.37
C GLY A 420 17.17 7.73 18.75
N PHE A 421 17.39 9.02 18.45
CA PHE A 421 18.65 9.70 18.76
C PHE A 421 18.56 10.56 20.02
N LYS A 422 19.65 10.60 20.77
CA LYS A 422 19.87 11.55 21.86
C LYS A 422 20.16 12.94 21.29
N ASP A 423 19.77 13.94 22.07
CA ASP A 423 20.01 15.34 21.79
C ASP A 423 21.43 15.74 22.25
N MET A 424 22.26 16.33 21.37
CA MET A 424 23.64 16.79 21.69
C MET A 424 23.77 18.31 21.86
N GLY A 425 24.95 18.93 21.83
CA GLY A 425 25.07 20.38 22.01
C GLY A 425 24.57 21.20 20.82
N THR A 426 25.00 20.83 19.61
CA THR A 426 24.75 21.56 18.36
C THR A 426 24.36 20.62 17.21
N PHE A 427 23.82 21.17 16.11
CA PHE A 427 23.52 20.38 14.91
C PHE A 427 24.77 19.83 14.25
N GLU A 428 25.84 20.60 14.18
CA GLU A 428 27.11 20.18 13.58
C GLU A 428 27.69 18.97 14.32
N GLU A 429 27.63 18.98 15.66
CA GLU A 429 28.03 17.84 16.47
C GLU A 429 27.13 16.62 16.26
N GLU A 430 25.82 16.80 16.19
CA GLU A 430 24.87 15.70 15.95
C GLU A 430 25.10 15.06 14.57
N THR A 431 25.22 15.88 13.53
CA THR A 431 25.47 15.41 12.17
C THR A 431 26.79 14.68 12.09
N ARG A 432 27.87 15.26 12.64
CA ARG A 432 29.18 14.61 12.66
C ARG A 432 29.13 13.28 13.42
N PHE A 433 28.55 13.25 14.62
CA PHE A 433 28.45 12.04 15.42
C PHE A 433 27.63 10.95 14.70
N LEU A 434 26.57 11.35 14.00
CA LEU A 434 25.76 10.44 13.19
C LEU A 434 26.54 9.88 11.98
N GLU A 435 27.29 10.72 11.29
CA GLU A 435 28.14 10.32 10.16
C GLU A 435 29.32 9.44 10.60
N GLU A 436 29.77 9.57 11.84
CA GLU A 436 30.75 8.70 12.52
C GLU A 436 30.13 7.41 13.09
N GLY A 437 28.86 7.11 12.74
CA GLY A 437 28.21 5.86 13.10
C GLY A 437 27.43 5.90 14.43
N TYR A 438 27.22 7.09 15.01
CA TYR A 438 26.48 7.28 16.27
C TYR A 438 27.05 6.41 17.42
N GLY A 439 28.38 6.29 17.49
CA GLY A 439 29.07 5.46 18.48
C GLY A 439 29.13 3.97 18.15
N HIS A 440 28.67 3.57 16.96
CA HIS A 440 28.76 2.21 16.45
C HIS A 440 29.77 2.10 15.31
N GLU A 441 30.28 0.90 15.10
CA GLU A 441 31.17 0.58 13.98
C GLU A 441 30.41 0.73 12.66
N ILE A 442 30.98 1.50 11.73
CA ILE A 442 30.48 1.62 10.36
C ILE A 442 30.94 0.39 9.59
N VAL A 443 30.00 -0.27 8.91
CA VAL A 443 30.21 -1.54 8.21
C VAL A 443 29.72 -1.46 6.77
N ASP A 444 30.21 -2.36 5.94
CA ASP A 444 29.77 -2.52 4.55
C ASP A 444 28.62 -3.53 4.44
N ASP A 445 27.96 -3.55 3.27
CA ASP A 445 26.83 -4.44 2.99
C ASP A 445 27.23 -5.93 3.17
N ASP A 446 28.46 -6.30 2.80
CA ASP A 446 28.96 -7.68 2.73
C ASP A 446 29.50 -8.25 4.07
N ASP A 447 29.66 -7.42 5.10
CA ASP A 447 30.19 -7.87 6.39
C ASP A 447 29.29 -8.93 7.04
N GLU A 448 29.85 -9.99 7.61
CA GLU A 448 29.07 -11.04 8.25
C GLU A 448 28.49 -10.57 9.59
N ASP A 449 27.21 -10.90 9.82
CA ASP A 449 26.55 -10.61 11.09
C ASP A 449 27.04 -11.62 12.16
N GLU A 450 27.77 -11.12 13.16
CA GLU A 450 28.14 -11.90 14.34
C GLU A 450 26.92 -12.28 15.18
N GLU A 451 27.02 -13.37 15.95
CA GLU A 451 25.95 -13.80 16.84
C GLU A 451 25.63 -12.70 17.88
N GLY A 452 24.35 -12.35 18.02
CA GLY A 452 23.88 -11.26 18.88
C GLY A 452 23.94 -9.86 18.25
N TRP A 453 24.56 -9.72 17.07
CA TRP A 453 24.66 -8.46 16.33
C TRP A 453 23.74 -8.44 15.10
N THR A 454 23.50 -7.24 14.59
CA THR A 454 22.77 -6.97 13.36
C THR A 454 23.21 -5.63 12.79
N LYS A 455 22.84 -5.37 11.54
CA LYS A 455 23.03 -4.05 10.92
C LYS A 455 21.81 -3.16 11.09
N GLU A 456 22.03 -1.86 11.09
CA GLU A 456 21.00 -0.83 11.07
C GLU A 456 21.35 0.26 10.05
N ILE A 457 20.32 0.82 9.40
CA ILE A 457 20.48 1.92 8.43
C ILE A 457 20.20 3.24 9.16
N LEU A 458 21.24 4.05 9.34
CA LEU A 458 21.13 5.43 9.78
C LEU A 458 20.98 6.35 8.56
N ILE A 459 20.27 7.46 8.76
CA ILE A 459 20.00 8.45 7.73
C ILE A 459 20.48 9.81 8.22
N SER A 460 21.35 10.47 7.48
CA SER A 460 21.68 11.89 7.65
C SER A 460 21.27 12.68 6.42
N GLY A 461 21.11 13.99 6.54
CA GLY A 461 20.78 14.81 5.39
C GLY A 461 20.37 16.22 5.72
N ARG A 462 19.88 16.92 4.70
CA ARG A 462 19.34 18.27 4.80
C ARG A 462 18.09 18.39 3.95
N CYS A 463 17.18 19.27 4.32
CA CYS A 463 16.07 19.66 3.47
C CYS A 463 15.85 21.16 3.45
N ARG A 464 15.17 21.60 2.41
CA ARG A 464 14.68 22.97 2.23
C ARG A 464 13.18 22.92 2.00
N THR A 465 12.46 23.75 2.75
CA THR A 465 11.02 23.98 2.61
C THR A 465 10.75 25.49 2.59
N ALA A 466 9.49 25.89 2.53
CA ALA A 466 9.11 27.31 2.68
C ALA A 466 9.44 27.88 4.06
N TRP A 467 9.70 27.03 5.07
CA TRP A 467 10.15 27.44 6.41
C TRP A 467 11.67 27.62 6.52
N GLY A 468 12.41 27.32 5.46
CA GLY A 468 13.86 27.44 5.41
C GLY A 468 14.58 26.10 5.38
N TRP A 469 15.84 26.10 5.82
CA TRP A 469 16.70 24.92 5.86
C TRP A 469 16.51 24.15 7.16
N ALA A 470 16.48 22.83 7.07
CA ALA A 470 16.50 21.94 8.21
C ALA A 470 17.53 20.82 8.04
N GLN A 471 18.11 20.40 9.15
CA GLN A 471 18.94 19.19 9.23
C GLN A 471 18.03 17.97 9.43
N ILE A 472 18.43 16.85 8.83
CA ILE A 472 17.74 15.57 8.90
C ILE A 472 18.63 14.55 9.58
N ARG A 473 18.07 13.88 10.58
CA ARG A 473 18.58 12.61 11.09
C ARG A 473 17.48 11.57 11.08
N GLY A 474 17.79 10.31 10.89
CA GLY A 474 16.78 9.27 10.81
C GLY A 474 17.32 7.86 10.86
N ARG A 475 16.40 6.90 10.86
CA ARG A 475 16.67 5.46 10.88
C ARG A 475 15.67 4.71 10.02
N VAL A 476 16.02 3.48 9.66
CA VAL A 476 15.09 2.52 9.05
C VAL A 476 14.84 1.39 10.01
N ARG A 477 13.57 1.16 10.39
CA ARG A 477 13.19 0.01 11.21
C ARG A 477 13.36 -1.27 10.40
N ALA A 478 14.21 -2.17 10.86
CA ALA A 478 14.56 -3.42 10.16
C ALA A 478 13.33 -4.28 9.80
N TRP A 479 12.36 -4.41 10.72
CA TRP A 479 11.25 -5.36 10.61
C TRP A 479 10.30 -5.10 9.43
N ASP A 480 9.95 -3.84 9.16
CA ASP A 480 9.05 -3.48 8.06
C ASP A 480 9.59 -2.42 7.13
N GLY A 481 10.81 -1.92 7.34
CA GLY A 481 11.36 -0.83 6.54
C GLY A 481 10.68 0.53 6.77
N LEU A 482 10.08 0.75 7.94
CA LEU A 482 9.56 2.08 8.32
C LEU A 482 10.73 3.06 8.41
N VAL A 483 10.70 4.10 7.59
CA VAL A 483 11.64 5.22 7.62
C VAL A 483 11.15 6.23 8.65
N ILE A 484 12.01 6.60 9.59
CA ILE A 484 11.73 7.59 10.63
C ILE A 484 12.79 8.69 10.54
N LEU A 485 12.36 9.91 10.23
CA LEU A 485 13.21 11.09 10.09
C LEU A 485 12.81 12.15 11.12
N CYS A 486 13.79 12.83 11.68
CA CYS A 486 13.64 13.99 12.54
C CYS A 486 14.23 15.19 11.80
N LEU A 487 13.37 16.15 11.45
CA LEU A 487 13.74 17.41 10.81
C LEU A 487 13.85 18.48 11.88
N SER A 488 14.93 19.26 11.86
CA SER A 488 15.16 20.33 12.83
C SER A 488 15.58 21.64 12.14
N TYR A 489 14.82 22.71 12.36
CA TYR A 489 15.01 24.02 11.73
C TYR A 489 15.79 25.02 12.59
N SER A 490 15.86 24.81 13.91
CA SER A 490 16.59 25.70 14.84
C SER A 490 17.73 24.96 15.54
N PRO A 491 18.99 25.42 15.40
CA PRO A 491 20.13 24.85 16.11
C PRO A 491 19.94 24.85 17.63
N GLN A 492 19.22 25.84 18.16
CA GLN A 492 18.92 26.01 19.57
C GLN A 492 17.77 25.10 20.06
N ARG A 493 17.15 24.32 19.16
CA ARG A 493 16.07 23.35 19.46
C ARG A 493 14.89 23.98 20.19
N GLU A 494 14.55 25.18 19.77
CA GLU A 494 13.38 25.86 20.29
C GLU A 494 12.13 24.98 20.08
N PRO A 495 11.23 24.88 21.07
CA PRO A 495 9.98 24.14 20.92
C PRO A 495 9.23 24.56 19.64
N GLY A 496 8.78 23.57 18.87
CA GLY A 496 8.06 23.82 17.60
C GLY A 496 8.94 23.95 16.36
N THR A 497 10.25 23.82 16.49
CA THR A 497 11.19 23.83 15.33
C THR A 497 11.61 22.43 14.86
N ARG A 498 11.04 21.38 15.47
CA ARG A 498 11.36 19.98 15.21
C ARG A 498 10.11 19.19 14.80
N TRP A 499 10.29 18.34 13.80
CA TRP A 499 9.21 17.57 13.18
C TRP A 499 9.63 16.13 12.95
N LEU A 500 8.77 15.19 13.33
CA LEU A 500 8.97 13.76 13.09
C LEU A 500 8.24 13.37 11.79
N TRP A 501 8.97 12.83 10.82
CA TRP A 501 8.43 12.31 9.57
C TRP A 501 8.59 10.80 9.56
N ARG A 502 7.52 10.08 9.29
CA ARG A 502 7.50 8.61 9.29
C ARG A 502 6.72 8.07 8.10
N GLY A 503 7.30 7.12 7.39
CA GLY A 503 6.71 6.61 6.15
C GLY A 503 7.46 5.42 5.58
N TYR A 504 7.05 4.98 4.40
CA TYR A 504 7.63 3.82 3.75
C TYR A 504 8.13 4.17 2.36
N ILE A 505 9.22 3.53 1.96
CA ILE A 505 9.67 3.51 0.58
C ILE A 505 8.75 2.57 -0.21
N LEU A 506 8.06 3.07 -1.23
CA LEU A 506 7.09 2.31 -2.03
C LEU A 506 7.59 2.18 -3.47
N THR A 507 6.99 1.25 -4.23
CA THR A 507 7.31 1.00 -5.65
C THR A 507 7.40 2.31 -6.44
N GLY A 508 8.45 2.44 -7.26
CA GLY A 508 8.63 3.58 -8.16
C GLY A 508 9.33 4.80 -7.56
N GLY A 509 9.95 4.63 -6.39
CA GLY A 509 10.79 5.66 -5.76
C GLY A 509 10.02 6.62 -4.88
N TYR A 510 8.86 6.22 -4.38
CA TYR A 510 8.05 7.00 -3.45
C TYR A 510 8.56 6.85 -2.01
N LEU A 511 8.53 7.93 -1.23
CA LEU A 511 8.56 7.89 0.24
C LEU A 511 7.30 8.61 0.74
N VAL A 512 6.35 7.85 1.28
CA VAL A 512 5.01 8.36 1.62
C VAL A 512 4.69 8.02 3.06
N GLY A 513 4.09 8.97 3.77
CA GLY A 513 3.77 8.79 5.17
C GLY A 513 3.22 10.04 5.82
N ARG A 514 3.50 10.20 7.12
CA ARG A 514 3.03 11.31 7.94
C ARG A 514 4.14 12.06 8.61
N TRP A 515 3.98 13.36 8.70
CA TRP A 515 4.74 14.18 9.62
C TRP A 515 3.92 14.50 10.86
N ARG A 516 4.62 14.82 11.96
CA ARG A 516 4.04 15.10 13.27
C ARG A 516 4.90 16.09 14.04
N ASP A 517 4.29 16.94 14.85
CA ASP A 517 5.00 17.72 15.86
C ASP A 517 5.69 16.84 16.93
N THR A 518 6.82 17.31 17.46
CA THR A 518 7.51 16.60 18.55
C THR A 518 7.24 17.20 19.93
N PHE A 519 6.38 18.21 20.03
CA PHE A 519 6.02 18.84 21.30
C PHE A 519 4.97 18.01 22.04
N THR A 520 4.01 17.46 21.32
CA THR A 520 2.98 16.58 21.86
C THR A 520 3.61 15.24 22.25
N PRO A 521 3.42 14.75 23.49
CA PRO A 521 3.94 13.46 23.95
C PRO A 521 3.57 12.29 23.03
N GLU A 522 4.45 11.29 22.94
CA GLU A 522 4.28 10.13 22.06
C GLU A 522 2.94 9.40 22.22
N THR A 523 2.43 9.33 23.45
CA THR A 523 1.17 8.68 23.83
C THR A 523 -0.09 9.45 23.42
N LEU A 524 0.06 10.71 23.00
CA LEU A 524 -1.04 11.58 22.61
C LEU A 524 -1.06 11.82 21.09
N ARG A 525 -2.23 12.24 20.60
CA ARG A 525 -2.46 12.61 19.20
C ARG A 525 -1.87 13.99 18.95
N GLY A 526 -0.70 14.01 18.31
CA GLY A 526 -0.05 15.23 17.85
C GLY A 526 -0.76 15.89 16.68
N TYR A 527 -0.29 17.06 16.31
CA TYR A 527 -0.57 17.74 15.06
C TYR A 527 0.16 17.02 13.92
N GLU A 528 -0.60 16.52 12.95
CA GLU A 528 -0.09 15.65 11.88
C GLU A 528 -0.59 16.04 10.50
N GLY A 529 0.21 15.70 9.50
CA GLY A 529 -0.14 15.87 8.10
C GLY A 529 0.42 14.75 7.23
N ALA A 530 -0.16 14.60 6.04
CA ALA A 530 0.29 13.65 5.03
C ALA A 530 1.49 14.21 4.27
N PHE A 531 2.39 13.35 3.81
CA PHE A 531 3.42 13.73 2.85
C PHE A 531 3.66 12.63 1.81
N GLY A 532 4.15 13.06 0.66
CA GLY A 532 4.75 12.18 -0.34
C GLY A 532 6.00 12.83 -0.92
N LEU A 533 7.03 12.03 -1.14
CA LEU A 533 8.26 12.41 -1.83
C LEU A 533 8.53 11.41 -2.95
N ILE A 534 9.22 11.86 -3.99
CA ILE A 534 9.74 11.02 -5.08
C ILE A 534 11.24 11.23 -5.17
N ARG A 535 11.99 10.13 -5.21
CA ARG A 535 13.43 10.14 -5.39
C ARG A 535 13.79 10.44 -6.83
N ALA A 536 14.76 11.33 -7.04
CA ALA A 536 15.36 11.57 -8.33
C ALA A 536 15.89 10.26 -8.93
N GLY A 537 15.59 10.03 -10.22
CA GLY A 537 15.93 8.78 -10.92
C GLY A 537 14.95 7.63 -10.69
N GLY A 538 13.93 7.80 -9.82
CA GLY A 538 12.82 6.85 -9.70
C GLY A 538 11.90 6.87 -10.94
N ILE A 539 11.12 5.79 -11.12
CA ILE A 539 10.22 5.60 -12.27
C ILE A 539 9.22 6.76 -12.40
N TYR A 540 8.71 7.25 -11.28
CA TYR A 540 7.72 8.32 -11.24
C TYR A 540 8.31 9.73 -11.17
N TYR A 541 9.64 9.86 -11.15
CA TYR A 541 10.29 11.17 -11.13
C TYR A 541 10.28 11.77 -12.55
N PRO A 542 9.62 12.92 -12.78
CA PRO A 542 9.60 13.52 -14.10
C PRO A 542 11.00 14.02 -14.51
N GLU A 543 11.38 13.76 -15.77
CA GLU A 543 12.76 13.96 -16.25
C GLU A 543 13.21 15.42 -16.27
N HIS A 544 12.26 16.36 -16.33
CA HIS A 544 12.54 17.79 -16.36
C HIS A 544 12.87 18.39 -14.98
N PHE A 545 12.54 17.70 -13.88
CA PHE A 545 12.95 18.17 -12.56
C PHE A 545 14.45 17.93 -12.34
N PRO A 546 15.17 18.82 -11.63
CA PRO A 546 16.58 18.64 -11.32
C PRO A 546 16.80 17.38 -10.52
N LYS A 547 17.98 16.74 -10.68
CA LYS A 547 18.31 15.48 -10.02
C LYS A 547 19.20 15.65 -8.79
N ARG A 548 19.65 16.88 -8.53
CA ARG A 548 20.49 17.27 -7.39
C ARG A 548 19.97 18.55 -6.77
N MET A 549 20.27 18.74 -5.49
CA MET A 549 19.85 19.93 -4.76
C MET A 549 20.51 21.21 -5.31
N ASP A 550 21.79 21.13 -5.71
CA ASP A 550 22.55 22.27 -6.25
C ASP A 550 22.00 22.77 -7.61
N ASP A 551 21.34 21.88 -8.36
CA ASP A 551 20.72 22.21 -9.66
C ASP A 551 19.31 22.84 -9.48
N SER A 552 18.78 22.89 -8.25
CA SER A 552 17.42 23.37 -7.99
C SER A 552 17.39 24.85 -7.61
N ALA A 553 16.53 25.60 -8.30
CA ALA A 553 16.16 26.97 -7.93
C ALA A 553 15.47 27.06 -6.55
N GLY A 554 14.93 25.94 -6.06
CA GLY A 554 14.46 25.80 -4.69
C GLY A 554 12.97 25.91 -4.46
N VAL A 555 12.63 26.43 -3.29
CA VAL A 555 11.26 26.55 -2.79
C VAL A 555 10.97 28.02 -2.58
N ASN A 556 9.81 28.48 -3.05
CA ASN A 556 9.37 29.84 -2.81
C ASN A 556 9.14 30.02 -1.29
N GLN A 557 9.90 30.94 -0.68
CA GLN A 557 9.72 31.29 0.72
C GLN A 557 8.47 32.15 0.87
N PHE A 558 7.83 32.07 2.05
CA PHE A 558 6.83 33.06 2.41
C PHE A 558 7.46 34.45 2.46
N ASP A 559 6.74 35.48 2.00
CA ASP A 559 7.05 36.84 2.44
C ASP A 559 7.07 36.82 3.97
N GLN A 560 8.20 37.19 4.57
CA GLN A 560 8.55 36.99 5.98
C GLN A 560 7.69 37.81 6.97
N GLY A 561 6.44 38.14 6.63
CA GLY A 561 5.52 38.93 7.43
C GLY A 561 4.57 38.15 8.35
N VAL A 562 4.43 36.83 8.22
CA VAL A 562 3.31 36.08 8.88
C VAL A 562 3.76 35.13 10.02
N PHE A 563 5.05 34.87 10.19
CA PHE A 563 5.59 34.10 11.33
C PHE A 563 6.62 34.88 12.15
N ARG A 564 6.28 36.10 12.58
CA ARG A 564 6.74 36.53 13.91
C ARG A 564 5.84 35.83 14.91
N GLN A 565 6.34 34.77 15.52
CA GLN A 565 5.74 34.21 16.73
C GLN A 565 5.57 35.35 17.73
N THR A 566 4.32 35.71 18.04
CA THR A 566 4.02 36.46 19.25
C THR A 566 4.41 35.56 20.42
N PRO A 567 5.30 36.00 21.32
CA PRO A 567 5.53 35.28 22.57
C PRO A 567 4.19 35.16 23.29
N ILE A 568 3.88 33.96 23.80
CA ILE A 568 2.78 33.79 24.75
C ILE A 568 3.22 34.48 26.04
N THR A 569 2.97 35.79 26.15
CA THR A 569 3.03 36.53 27.40
C THR A 569 1.60 36.92 27.76
N GLY A 570 1.11 36.39 28.88
CA GLY A 570 -0.18 36.78 29.42
C GLY A 570 -0.21 38.25 29.83
N GLY A 571 -1.35 38.90 29.59
CA GLY A 571 -1.78 40.09 30.31
C GLY A 571 -1.85 41.40 29.49
N SER A 572 -3.06 41.98 29.53
CA SER A 572 -3.42 43.40 29.34
C SER A 572 -3.43 44.03 27.93
N SER A 573 -4.65 44.39 27.49
CA SER A 573 -4.98 45.35 26.42
C SER A 573 -4.30 46.71 26.64
N PRO A 574 -4.02 47.52 25.57
CA PRO A 574 -5.03 48.50 25.16
C PRO A 574 -5.05 48.94 23.67
N SER A 575 -6.21 49.53 23.33
CA SER A 575 -6.51 50.64 22.40
C SER A 575 -6.10 50.63 20.91
N VAL A 576 -7.17 50.82 20.13
CA VAL A 576 -7.31 51.15 18.70
C VAL A 576 -6.63 52.46 18.33
N GLU A 577 -5.93 52.49 17.19
CA GLU A 577 -5.89 53.69 16.33
C GLU A 577 -5.65 53.33 14.86
N SER A 578 -6.38 54.05 14.01
CA SER A 578 -6.59 53.91 12.58
C SER A 578 -5.48 54.55 11.73
N GLY A 579 -5.15 53.96 10.58
CA GLY A 579 -4.27 54.62 9.61
C GLY A 579 -4.18 53.91 8.26
N SER A 580 -4.99 54.37 7.31
CA SER A 580 -5.00 54.07 5.88
C SER A 580 -3.71 54.48 5.15
N GLY A 581 -3.31 53.76 4.09
CA GLY A 581 -2.32 54.29 3.15
C GLY A 581 -1.83 53.30 2.10
N SER A 582 -2.61 53.16 1.02
CA SER A 582 -2.21 52.55 -0.26
C SER A 582 -1.06 53.33 -0.92
N SER A 583 -0.07 52.63 -1.49
CA SER A 583 0.63 53.08 -2.72
C SER A 583 1.52 51.98 -3.32
N VAL A 584 1.03 51.45 -4.45
CA VAL A 584 1.81 50.89 -5.59
C VAL A 584 2.16 52.13 -6.45
N PRO A 585 3.32 52.27 -7.16
CA PRO A 585 3.57 51.43 -8.35
C PRO A 585 4.98 51.31 -8.96
N SER A 586 5.04 50.48 -10.03
CA SER A 586 5.88 50.58 -11.25
C SER A 586 7.35 50.11 -11.16
N ILE A 587 7.72 48.96 -11.74
CA ILE A 587 8.05 48.70 -13.16
C ILE A 587 9.15 49.62 -13.71
N SER A 588 10.35 49.05 -13.93
CA SER A 588 11.32 49.46 -14.95
C SER A 588 12.32 48.33 -15.21
N GLY A 589 12.31 47.78 -16.42
CA GLY A 589 13.51 47.23 -17.08
C GLY A 589 13.65 47.93 -18.43
N PRO A 590 14.54 47.51 -19.34
CA PRO A 590 15.73 46.67 -19.19
C PRO A 590 16.97 47.33 -19.84
N THR A 591 18.17 46.75 -19.71
CA THR A 591 19.22 46.96 -20.74
C THR A 591 20.14 45.75 -20.87
N LEU A 592 20.23 45.28 -22.11
CA LEU A 592 21.14 44.27 -22.64
C LEU A 592 22.59 44.75 -22.59
N THR A 593 23.53 43.82 -22.36
CA THR A 593 24.78 43.78 -23.13
C THR A 593 25.25 42.34 -23.27
N SER A 594 25.65 42.02 -24.50
CA SER A 594 26.23 40.77 -24.94
C SER A 594 27.69 40.65 -24.49
N GLU A 595 28.18 39.43 -24.31
CA GLU A 595 29.49 39.08 -24.85
C GLU A 595 29.65 37.58 -25.10
N ARG A 596 30.30 37.31 -26.23
CA ARG A 596 30.60 36.03 -26.87
C ARG A 596 31.96 35.57 -26.33
N ASN A 597 32.16 34.29 -26.07
CA ASN A 597 33.44 33.65 -26.40
C ASN A 597 33.30 32.15 -26.61
N GLN A 598 33.84 31.70 -27.74
CA GLN A 598 34.06 30.32 -28.13
C GLN A 598 35.40 29.84 -27.57
N SER A 599 35.50 28.56 -27.22
CA SER A 599 36.72 27.78 -27.46
C SER A 599 36.40 26.28 -27.54
N GLN A 600 37.06 25.64 -28.50
CA GLN A 600 37.02 24.22 -28.86
C GLN A 600 38.05 23.42 -28.05
N SER A 601 37.80 22.12 -27.83
CA SER A 601 38.78 21.02 -27.93
C SER A 601 38.08 19.70 -27.52
N GLN A 602 37.76 18.83 -28.47
CA GLN A 602 38.52 17.65 -28.92
C GLN A 602 38.36 16.37 -28.06
N SER A 603 37.86 15.37 -28.78
CA SER A 603 37.73 13.92 -28.60
C SER A 603 38.89 13.16 -27.96
N HIS A 604 38.56 12.03 -27.30
CA HIS A 604 39.17 10.73 -27.61
C HIS A 604 38.29 9.53 -27.19
N ASP A 605 37.95 8.71 -28.18
CA ASP A 605 37.58 7.30 -28.07
C ASP A 605 38.77 6.46 -27.57
N GLN A 606 38.51 5.40 -26.79
CA GLN A 606 39.04 4.06 -27.08
C GLN A 606 38.35 2.96 -26.27
N SER A 607 37.97 1.93 -27.01
CA SER A 607 37.46 0.62 -26.60
C SER A 607 38.59 -0.32 -26.19
N PHE A 608 38.32 -1.33 -25.36
CA PHE A 608 38.96 -2.65 -25.48
C PHE A 608 38.10 -3.77 -24.85
N GLN A 609 37.95 -4.85 -25.62
CA GLN A 609 37.28 -6.11 -25.30
C GLN A 609 38.28 -7.16 -24.77
N SER A 610 37.70 -8.29 -24.32
CA SER A 610 38.25 -9.66 -24.13
C SER A 610 38.67 -9.98 -22.68
N ARG A 611 38.50 -11.19 -22.12
CA ARG A 611 38.27 -12.51 -22.71
C ARG A 611 37.76 -13.48 -21.62
N SER A 612 37.02 -14.49 -22.07
CA SER A 612 36.57 -15.69 -21.37
C SER A 612 37.68 -16.56 -20.76
N GLN A 613 37.37 -17.32 -19.70
CA GLN A 613 37.65 -18.77 -19.65
C GLN A 613 36.92 -19.49 -18.50
N SER A 614 36.46 -20.69 -18.85
CA SER A 614 35.75 -21.73 -18.11
C SER A 614 36.69 -22.73 -17.44
N GLN A 615 36.25 -23.42 -16.37
CA GLN A 615 36.53 -24.83 -15.99
C GLN A 615 35.91 -25.07 -14.59
N ASN A 616 34.98 -25.99 -14.34
CA ASN A 616 34.93 -27.46 -14.38
C ASN A 616 34.71 -28.02 -12.96
N VAL A 617 33.65 -28.81 -12.85
CA VAL A 617 33.15 -29.57 -11.69
C VAL A 617 33.93 -30.89 -11.54
N PRO A 618 33.88 -31.54 -10.37
CA PRO A 618 33.60 -32.98 -10.37
C PRO A 618 32.54 -33.41 -9.34
N SER A 619 31.66 -34.28 -9.82
CA SER A 619 30.56 -34.94 -9.11
C SER A 619 31.02 -36.21 -8.37
N ARG A 620 30.30 -36.61 -7.30
CA ARG A 620 30.29 -37.99 -6.80
C ARG A 620 28.87 -38.46 -6.52
N HIS A 621 28.58 -39.66 -7.00
CA HIS A 621 27.33 -40.42 -6.91
C HIS A 621 27.20 -41.20 -5.59
N ALA A 622 25.98 -41.36 -5.09
CA ALA A 622 25.53 -42.55 -4.36
C ALA A 622 24.01 -42.75 -4.55
N HIS A 623 23.61 -44.01 -4.78
CA HIS A 623 22.23 -44.47 -5.05
C HIS A 623 21.49 -44.89 -3.75
N PRO A 624 20.16 -45.12 -3.79
CA PRO A 624 19.23 -44.85 -2.68
C PRO A 624 18.81 -46.10 -1.89
N GLN A 625 18.39 -45.88 -0.65
CA GLN A 625 17.58 -46.83 0.12
C GLN A 625 16.18 -46.26 0.38
N SER A 626 15.19 -47.13 0.24
CA SER A 626 13.76 -46.88 0.29
C SER A 626 13.23 -46.76 1.72
N HIS A 627 12.64 -45.62 2.07
CA HIS A 627 11.73 -45.50 3.20
C HIS A 627 10.55 -44.58 2.85
N GLN A 628 9.32 -45.07 3.09
CA GLN A 628 8.07 -44.32 2.99
C GLN A 628 8.10 -43.12 3.95
N PRO A 629 7.77 -41.88 3.52
CA PRO A 629 7.66 -40.76 4.44
C PRO A 629 6.25 -40.62 5.00
N LEU A 630 6.17 -40.75 6.32
CA LEU A 630 5.17 -40.12 7.17
C LEU A 630 5.07 -38.62 6.85
N GLN A 631 3.86 -38.07 6.87
CA GLN A 631 3.60 -36.63 6.72
C GLN A 631 4.32 -35.83 7.83
N PRO A 632 5.19 -34.86 7.50
CA PRO A 632 5.72 -33.93 8.49
C PRO A 632 4.80 -32.72 8.67
N ALA A 633 4.54 -32.35 9.91
CA ALA A 633 3.82 -31.15 10.29
C ALA A 633 4.60 -29.89 9.87
N MET A 634 3.94 -28.97 9.15
CA MET A 634 4.51 -27.68 8.77
C MET A 634 4.60 -26.72 9.98
N ARG A 635 5.66 -25.90 10.02
CA ARG A 635 5.84 -24.77 10.94
C ARG A 635 4.61 -23.85 10.91
N LYS A 636 4.14 -23.41 12.08
CA LYS A 636 2.90 -22.62 12.29
C LYS A 636 2.91 -21.24 11.62
N ASP A 637 4.05 -20.76 11.12
CA ASP A 637 4.23 -19.36 10.71
C ASP A 637 3.90 -19.10 9.22
N LEU A 638 3.71 -20.15 8.41
CA LEU A 638 3.11 -20.08 7.07
C LEU A 638 1.95 -21.08 6.98
N HIS A 639 0.76 -20.64 7.35
CA HIS A 639 -0.45 -21.45 7.21
C HIS A 639 -0.79 -21.71 5.74
N VAL A 640 -0.35 -22.86 5.21
CA VAL A 640 -1.10 -23.59 4.18
C VAL A 640 -2.26 -24.23 4.91
N VAL A 641 -3.47 -23.69 4.76
CA VAL A 641 -4.67 -24.29 5.36
C VAL A 641 -5.04 -25.54 4.54
N PRO A 642 -5.04 -26.75 5.12
CA PRO A 642 -5.49 -27.95 4.42
C PRO A 642 -6.97 -27.83 4.07
N HIS A 643 -7.34 -28.44 2.95
CA HIS A 643 -8.73 -28.51 2.50
C HIS A 643 -9.53 -29.40 3.45
N GLU A 644 -10.36 -28.83 4.33
CA GLU A 644 -11.39 -29.63 4.99
C GLU A 644 -12.47 -29.99 3.95
N PRO A 645 -12.84 -31.28 3.82
CA PRO A 645 -14.08 -31.63 3.14
C PRO A 645 -15.27 -31.09 3.96
N PRO A 646 -16.37 -30.69 3.31
CA PRO A 646 -17.52 -30.15 4.01
C PRO A 646 -18.02 -31.15 5.06
N GLN A 647 -17.93 -30.78 6.34
CA GLN A 647 -18.56 -31.52 7.41
C GLN A 647 -20.07 -31.49 7.21
N ALA A 648 -20.65 -32.68 7.04
CA ALA A 648 -22.10 -32.86 7.03
C ALA A 648 -22.67 -32.40 8.38
N ALA A 649 -23.76 -31.62 8.31
CA ALA A 649 -24.50 -31.17 9.47
C ALA A 649 -24.91 -32.38 10.35
N PRO A 650 -24.78 -32.30 11.69
CA PRO A 650 -25.20 -33.37 12.57
C PRO A 650 -26.73 -33.45 12.60
N SER A 651 -27.25 -34.57 12.11
CA SER A 651 -28.63 -35.01 12.28
C SER A 651 -28.90 -35.33 13.76
N THR A 652 -29.70 -34.50 14.42
CA THR A 652 -30.26 -34.78 15.73
C THR A 652 -31.48 -35.69 15.61
N LEU A 653 -31.30 -36.97 15.92
CA LEU A 653 -32.38 -37.92 16.21
C LEU A 653 -31.95 -38.79 17.39
N SER A 654 -32.39 -38.41 18.59
CA SER A 654 -32.43 -39.30 19.76
C SER A 654 -33.88 -39.64 20.06
N GLN A 655 -34.14 -40.95 20.09
CA GLN A 655 -35.40 -41.63 20.25
C GLN A 655 -36.00 -41.39 21.65
N SER A 656 -37.31 -41.13 21.71
CA SER A 656 -38.12 -41.41 22.90
C SER A 656 -39.30 -42.29 22.50
N GLN A 657 -39.57 -43.26 23.35
CA GLN A 657 -40.35 -44.47 23.12
C GLN A 657 -41.86 -44.24 22.92
N SER A 658 -42.44 -45.23 22.24
CA SER A 658 -43.82 -45.50 21.84
C SER A 658 -44.86 -45.67 22.96
N GLN A 659 -46.10 -45.20 22.76
CA GLN A 659 -47.36 -45.98 22.62
C GLN A 659 -48.66 -45.08 22.65
N PRO A 660 -49.84 -45.54 22.15
CA PRO A 660 -50.69 -44.78 21.21
C PRO A 660 -52.16 -44.55 21.72
N PRO A 661 -53.22 -44.48 20.86
CA PRO A 661 -53.77 -43.27 20.25
C PRO A 661 -55.28 -43.04 20.55
N SER A 662 -55.79 -41.82 20.35
CA SER A 662 -57.23 -41.62 20.00
C SER A 662 -57.55 -40.20 19.49
N GLN A 663 -58.11 -40.17 18.29
CA GLN A 663 -58.91 -39.11 17.65
C GLN A 663 -60.19 -38.77 18.50
N PRO A 664 -61.03 -37.74 18.20
CA PRO A 664 -61.33 -37.16 16.88
C PRO A 664 -61.65 -35.65 16.77
N GLN A 665 -61.64 -35.18 15.50
CA GLN A 665 -62.57 -34.24 14.82
C GLN A 665 -62.88 -32.89 15.50
N THR A 666 -62.93 -31.74 14.80
CA THR A 666 -63.93 -31.44 13.77
C THR A 666 -63.62 -30.04 13.18
N GLN A 667 -63.71 -29.92 11.84
CA GLN A 667 -64.22 -28.81 10.99
C GLN A 667 -64.00 -27.35 11.45
N THR A 668 -63.68 -26.36 10.60
CA THR A 668 -64.41 -26.00 9.38
C THR A 668 -63.63 -24.93 8.60
N LEU A 669 -63.79 -24.95 7.27
CA LEU A 669 -63.51 -23.89 6.30
C LEU A 669 -64.22 -22.56 6.71
N THR A 670 -63.90 -21.35 6.22
CA THR A 670 -63.85 -20.91 4.81
C THR A 670 -63.47 -19.42 4.74
N GLN A 671 -62.72 -19.04 3.68
CA GLN A 671 -62.72 -17.81 2.84
C GLN A 671 -63.30 -16.49 3.43
N THR A 672 -62.79 -15.27 3.18
CA THR A 672 -62.52 -14.60 1.89
C THR A 672 -61.98 -13.17 2.14
N LYS A 673 -61.21 -12.61 1.17
CA LYS A 673 -61.11 -11.20 0.66
C LYS A 673 -61.72 -10.02 1.47
N ALA A 674 -61.31 -8.75 1.39
CA ALA A 674 -60.22 -7.96 0.80
C ALA A 674 -60.56 -6.47 1.11
N GLN A 675 -59.55 -5.56 1.11
CA GLN A 675 -59.65 -4.08 0.94
C GLN A 675 -60.39 -3.30 2.06
N SER A 676 -60.10 -2.05 2.44
CA SER A 676 -59.27 -0.95 1.95
C SER A 676 -59.27 0.20 2.98
N GLN A 677 -58.20 1.00 3.01
CA GLN A 677 -58.12 2.47 3.27
C GLN A 677 -58.81 3.10 4.50
N SER A 678 -58.05 3.84 5.32
CA SER A 678 -58.06 5.32 5.40
C SER A 678 -57.38 5.86 6.69
N GLN A 679 -56.50 6.86 6.51
CA GLN A 679 -56.14 7.90 7.49
C GLN A 679 -57.29 8.94 7.60
N PRO A 680 -57.31 10.01 8.45
CA PRO A 680 -56.19 10.70 9.13
C PRO A 680 -56.49 11.32 10.53
N GLN A 681 -55.54 12.16 10.98
CA GLN A 681 -55.63 13.26 11.97
C GLN A 681 -55.61 12.91 13.47
N GLU A 682 -55.15 13.75 14.40
CA GLU A 682 -54.18 14.85 14.53
C GLU A 682 -54.34 15.31 16.01
N GLN A 683 -53.37 16.07 16.55
CA GLN A 683 -53.43 16.88 17.80
C GLN A 683 -53.36 16.13 19.14
N SER A 684 -52.79 16.66 20.23
CA SER A 684 -51.79 17.68 20.57
C SER A 684 -51.82 17.81 22.11
N GLN A 685 -50.74 18.35 22.72
CA GLN A 685 -50.68 18.93 24.09
C GLN A 685 -50.73 17.92 25.26
N SER A 686 -50.04 18.05 26.40
CA SER A 686 -49.25 19.12 27.01
C SER A 686 -48.56 18.59 28.29
N GLN A 687 -47.34 19.06 28.59
CA GLN A 687 -46.73 19.13 29.94
C GLN A 687 -47.58 20.05 30.87
N PRO A 688 -47.47 20.09 32.23
CA PRO A 688 -46.18 20.27 32.95
C PRO A 688 -46.06 19.83 34.45
N GLN A 689 -44.83 19.98 34.96
CA GLN A 689 -44.40 20.43 36.31
C GLN A 689 -44.50 19.54 37.58
N THR A 690 -43.34 19.47 38.25
CA THR A 690 -42.99 19.04 39.62
C THR A 690 -43.59 19.93 40.74
N PRO A 691 -43.63 19.47 42.02
CA PRO A 691 -42.61 19.90 43.00
C PRO A 691 -42.20 18.86 44.08
N SER A 692 -41.15 19.27 44.81
CA SER A 692 -40.34 18.73 45.93
C SER A 692 -41.02 18.34 47.25
N SER A 693 -40.44 17.40 48.02
CA SER A 693 -39.80 17.60 49.36
C SER A 693 -39.57 16.31 50.18
N GLU A 694 -38.38 16.22 50.81
CA GLU A 694 -37.78 15.30 51.81
C GLU A 694 -38.60 14.97 53.10
N PRO A 695 -38.21 14.06 54.06
CA PRO A 695 -36.82 13.80 54.55
C PRO A 695 -36.38 12.35 54.99
N ASP A 696 -35.06 12.26 55.21
CA ASP A 696 -34.09 11.33 55.89
C ASP A 696 -34.54 10.60 57.20
N PRO A 697 -33.71 9.77 57.94
CA PRO A 697 -32.26 9.40 57.80
C PRO A 697 -31.86 7.91 58.09
N ASP A 698 -30.60 7.49 57.80
CA ASP A 698 -29.62 6.98 58.81
C ASP A 698 -28.25 6.47 58.24
N THR A 699 -27.20 7.28 58.46
CA THR A 699 -25.84 7.05 59.05
C THR A 699 -25.27 5.62 59.22
N LYS A 700 -23.97 5.21 59.05
CA LYS A 700 -22.55 5.70 59.22
C LYS A 700 -21.59 4.73 58.46
N SER A 701 -20.53 5.13 57.72
CA SER A 701 -19.15 5.57 58.08
C SER A 701 -18.32 4.59 58.96
N GLY A 702 -17.01 4.38 58.79
CA GLY A 702 -15.96 5.12 58.06
C GLY A 702 -14.59 4.40 58.00
N LYS A 703 -13.66 4.98 57.22
CA LYS A 703 -12.33 5.55 57.59
C LYS A 703 -11.18 4.51 57.75
N GLN A 704 -9.96 4.77 57.29
CA GLN A 704 -9.23 6.03 57.18
C GLN A 704 -8.38 6.11 55.92
#